data_AF-A0A954EXB5-F1
#
_entry.id   AF-A0A954EXB5-F1
#
_cell.length_a   1.000
_cell.length_b   1.000
_cell.length_c   1.000
_cell.angle_alpha   90.00
_cell.angle_beta   90.00
_cell.angle_gamma   90.00
#
_symmetry.space_group_name_H-M   'P 1'
#
loop_
_entity.id
_entity.type
_entity.pdbx_description
1 polymer ?
#
loop_
_entity_poly.entity_id
_entity_poly.type
_entity_poly.pdbx_seq_one_letter_code
_entity_poly.pdbx_strand_id
1 'polypeptide(L)'
;MNRLNARQLWSSTWARGVRIGLIAALLSWVISLHPLLASLEIWAYDTCFIVREKRDSSCPVTLIALDDASLSEIEKPINFLSPELKEIVEYLTAQGVAAIGLDLMIPEELEDHEYLKNTDKEGNAEGLGAAVLLSGKVVLPVLGQSQGQRLLPVAQWRVKRLFDPQLTDYGFVNLTPDPDRFIRKQLLLARLPSDSEEDIEEQTDFAHFAHSLVKVARGATDIETDDLPLHNGELIINFVGPPGSVDRVSFADAWAASKNPDLDSKDWSGRIVIFGGTAEYLGDRHPTPFANASVISEVTTLFGRPSAQEMPGPEIHANIVATLYDRAFLTYPSRWVTLLVVCLTGAMLGPLMVRASLEGAFGLLFTHHVLWRLATYWLFYLGSQFAPIIPVLMTGFLTYAITFGRRWKLMRRTVGMFKSEAVAKVVEADPSRMALRGETREVTVLFSDVRNFTTFSEEHEAQEVVALLNHYFGKVVPAVEEGGGIVNQYIGDGLMVLFGAPIPRNDHPFRAVQVAIRMIQLVHENKAEFARLGAEDFRIGIGIYTGTAVLGTIGSPKRLDYTAIGDTVNTAARIESATKTEGVEILVGQTTYDQLSESDRKSLGVIWEDPRRISVKGKHREILVHPVLVDVDGHSSSYNQI
;
A
#
# COMPACT_ATOMS: atom_id res chain seq x y z
N MET A 1 18.01 -31.33 23.70
CA MET A 1 18.36 -30.01 23.11
C MET A 1 18.21 -28.94 24.20
N ASN A 2 19.30 -28.30 24.60
CA ASN A 2 19.42 -27.51 25.83
C ASN A 2 18.79 -26.10 25.74
N ARG A 3 18.13 -25.65 26.82
CA ARG A 3 17.54 -24.31 27.01
C ARG A 3 18.51 -23.14 26.76
N LEU A 4 19.82 -23.38 26.83
CA LEU A 4 20.87 -22.39 26.53
C LEU A 4 20.94 -22.00 25.04
N ASN A 5 20.70 -22.95 24.11
CA ASN A 5 20.71 -22.66 22.67
C ASN A 5 19.49 -21.85 22.24
N ALA A 6 18.33 -22.11 22.85
CA ALA A 6 17.09 -21.39 22.55
C ALA A 6 17.21 -19.90 22.87
N ARG A 7 17.80 -19.51 24.01
CA ARG A 7 17.99 -18.10 24.39
C ARG A 7 18.96 -17.34 23.47
N GLN A 8 20.05 -17.98 23.03
CA GLN A 8 21.02 -17.39 22.09
C GLN A 8 20.43 -17.22 20.66
N LEU A 9 19.63 -18.18 20.21
CA LEU A 9 18.86 -18.05 18.96
C LEU A 9 17.77 -16.97 19.08
N TRP A 10 17.15 -16.82 20.24
CA TRP A 10 16.14 -15.80 20.49
C TRP A 10 16.71 -14.38 20.48
N SER A 11 17.85 -14.16 21.16
CA SER A 11 18.51 -12.85 21.21
C SER A 11 19.05 -12.43 19.85
N SER A 12 19.61 -13.38 19.07
CA SER A 12 20.14 -13.10 17.73
C SER A 12 19.06 -12.79 16.70
N THR A 13 17.90 -13.44 16.76
CA THR A 13 16.75 -13.12 15.90
C THR A 13 16.09 -11.80 16.29
N TRP A 14 16.02 -11.49 17.59
CA TRP A 14 15.50 -10.21 18.08
C TRP A 14 16.35 -9.04 17.61
N ALA A 15 17.66 -9.08 17.88
CA ALA A 15 18.59 -8.03 17.51
C ALA A 15 18.63 -7.79 15.99
N ARG A 16 18.49 -8.86 15.20
CA ARG A 16 18.39 -8.77 13.74
C ARG A 16 17.11 -8.05 13.31
N GLY A 17 15.97 -8.37 13.93
CA GLY A 17 14.70 -7.70 13.67
C GLY A 17 14.75 -6.21 13.98
N VAL A 18 15.29 -5.83 15.14
CA VAL A 18 15.45 -4.42 15.52
C VAL A 18 16.30 -3.68 14.48
N ARG A 19 17.44 -4.25 14.06
CA ARG A 19 18.29 -3.62 13.03
C ARG A 19 17.55 -3.42 11.71
N ILE A 20 16.78 -4.41 11.26
CA ILE A 20 15.99 -4.30 10.02
C ILE A 20 14.97 -3.16 10.13
N GLY A 21 14.23 -3.12 11.23
CA GLY A 21 13.23 -2.09 11.47
C GLY A 21 13.81 -0.68 11.58
N LEU A 22 14.96 -0.52 12.25
CA LEU A 22 15.65 0.77 12.34
C LEU A 22 16.21 1.25 11.00
N ILE A 23 16.72 0.34 10.15
CA ILE A 23 17.14 0.68 8.79
C ILE A 23 15.94 1.15 7.97
N ALA A 24 14.80 0.44 8.05
CA ALA A 24 13.56 0.83 7.38
C ALA A 24 13.06 2.21 7.87
N ALA A 25 13.12 2.46 9.17
CA ALA A 25 12.74 3.74 9.78
C ALA A 25 13.61 4.90 9.30
N LEU A 26 14.94 4.71 9.29
CA LEU A 26 15.87 5.73 8.83
C LEU A 26 15.67 6.04 7.33
N LEU A 27 15.52 5.01 6.50
CA LEU A 27 15.20 5.18 5.08
C LEU A 27 13.88 5.94 4.92
N SER A 28 12.84 5.54 5.64
CA SER A 28 11.54 6.21 5.60
C SER A 28 11.63 7.68 5.99
N TRP A 29 12.38 8.00 7.03
CA TRP A 29 12.61 9.38 7.46
C TRP A 29 13.35 10.19 6.40
N VAL A 30 14.45 9.67 5.85
CA VAL A 30 15.22 10.35 4.80
C VAL A 30 14.37 10.59 3.55
N ILE A 31 13.61 9.58 3.10
CA ILE A 31 12.74 9.74 1.92
C ILE A 31 11.64 10.77 2.21
N SER A 32 11.11 10.84 3.44
CA SER A 32 10.08 11.82 3.82
C SER A 32 10.56 13.28 3.81
N LEU A 33 11.88 13.52 3.79
CA LEU A 33 12.43 14.87 3.62
C LEU A 33 12.31 15.37 2.16
N HIS A 34 12.00 14.49 1.21
CA HIS A 34 11.84 14.86 -0.18
C HIS A 34 10.52 15.62 -0.42
N PRO A 35 10.50 16.72 -1.19
CA PRO A 35 9.30 17.55 -1.39
C PRO A 35 8.06 16.77 -1.84
N LEU A 36 8.22 15.80 -2.74
CA LEU A 36 7.11 14.94 -3.20
C LEU A 36 6.41 14.19 -2.06
N LEU A 37 7.16 13.66 -1.09
CA LEU A 37 6.54 12.98 0.06
C LEU A 37 5.99 13.95 1.09
N ALA A 38 6.57 15.13 1.23
CA ALA A 38 6.01 16.18 2.06
C ALA A 38 4.63 16.61 1.55
N SER A 39 4.43 16.70 0.22
CA SER A 39 3.11 16.95 -0.37
C SER A 39 2.11 15.83 -0.06
N LEU A 40 2.53 14.56 -0.14
CA LEU A 40 1.66 13.43 0.24
C LEU A 40 1.29 13.44 1.73
N GLU A 41 2.19 13.88 2.60
CA GLU A 41 1.92 14.04 4.04
C GLU A 41 0.83 15.10 4.29
N ILE A 42 0.91 16.25 3.61
CA ILE A 42 -0.10 17.30 3.69
C ILE A 42 -1.45 16.78 3.20
N TRP A 43 -1.46 16.09 2.07
CA TRP A 43 -2.67 15.45 1.54
C TRP A 43 -3.26 14.40 2.50
N ALA A 44 -2.40 13.66 3.19
CA ALA A 44 -2.82 12.73 4.21
C ALA A 44 -3.41 13.43 5.45
N TYR A 45 -3.01 14.66 5.76
CA TYR A 45 -3.64 15.46 6.82
C TYR A 45 -5.02 15.98 6.45
N ASP A 46 -5.31 16.23 5.17
CA ASP A 46 -6.64 16.69 4.74
C ASP A 46 -7.74 15.70 5.15
N THR A 47 -7.42 14.40 5.14
CA THR A 47 -8.33 13.36 5.59
C THR A 47 -8.75 13.50 7.05
N CYS A 48 -7.94 14.13 7.91
CA CYS A 48 -8.31 14.38 9.30
C CYS A 48 -9.49 15.36 9.38
N PHE A 49 -9.52 16.38 8.53
CA PHE A 49 -10.65 17.31 8.44
C PHE A 49 -11.89 16.62 7.88
N ILE A 50 -11.73 15.82 6.82
CA ILE A 50 -12.83 15.08 6.18
C ILE A 50 -13.48 14.09 7.14
N VAL A 51 -12.69 13.40 7.96
CA VAL A 51 -13.20 12.44 8.96
C VAL A 51 -13.83 13.15 10.16
N ARG A 52 -13.25 14.28 10.60
CA ARG A 52 -13.84 15.08 11.69
C ARG A 52 -15.14 15.76 11.28
N GLU A 53 -15.28 16.11 9.99
CA GLU A 53 -16.36 16.92 9.43
C GLU A 53 -16.44 18.32 10.05
N LYS A 54 -17.05 18.45 11.24
CA LYS A 54 -17.20 19.72 11.95
C LYS A 54 -16.50 19.66 13.31
N ARG A 55 -15.84 20.74 13.72
CA ARG A 55 -15.38 20.94 15.10
C ARG A 55 -16.32 21.90 15.83
N ASP A 56 -16.36 21.75 17.14
CA ASP A 56 -16.99 22.75 17.99
C ASP A 56 -16.21 24.07 17.90
N SER A 57 -16.95 25.17 17.87
CA SER A 57 -16.43 26.53 17.77
C SER A 57 -17.28 27.43 18.65
N SER A 58 -16.63 28.18 19.52
CA SER A 58 -17.29 29.20 20.35
C SER A 58 -17.33 30.55 19.64
N CYS A 59 -16.62 30.68 18.52
CA CYS A 59 -16.50 31.92 17.77
C CYS A 59 -17.86 32.37 17.19
N PRO A 60 -18.38 33.54 17.60
CA PRO A 60 -19.67 34.06 17.13
C PRO A 60 -19.50 34.79 15.77
N VAL A 61 -18.84 34.13 14.81
CA VAL A 61 -18.60 34.70 13.48
C VAL A 61 -19.83 34.50 12.58
N THR A 62 -20.18 35.52 11.80
CA THR A 62 -21.29 35.49 10.85
C THR A 62 -20.87 36.08 9.52
N LEU A 63 -21.18 35.38 8.44
CA LEU A 63 -20.97 35.86 7.09
C LEU A 63 -22.23 36.57 6.59
N ILE A 64 -22.14 37.85 6.25
CA ILE A 64 -23.13 38.51 5.40
C ILE A 64 -22.70 38.27 3.96
N ALA A 65 -23.39 37.33 3.34
CA ALA A 65 -23.04 36.75 2.06
C ALA A 65 -23.65 37.59 0.93
N LEU A 66 -22.80 38.21 0.11
CA LEU A 66 -23.23 38.76 -1.16
C LEU A 66 -23.37 37.59 -2.15
N ASP A 67 -24.55 36.97 -2.12
CA ASP A 67 -24.91 35.80 -2.91
C ASP A 67 -25.66 36.18 -4.21
N ASP A 68 -25.88 35.20 -5.08
CA ASP A 68 -26.53 35.43 -6.38
C ASP A 68 -27.94 36.03 -6.22
N ALA A 69 -28.66 35.65 -5.16
CA ALA A 69 -29.97 36.20 -4.83
C ALA A 69 -29.89 37.70 -4.47
N SER A 70 -28.97 38.07 -3.57
CA SER A 70 -28.76 39.47 -3.17
C SER A 70 -28.43 40.36 -4.36
N LEU A 71 -27.56 39.88 -5.25
CA LEU A 71 -27.13 40.63 -6.42
C LEU A 71 -28.25 40.77 -7.47
N SER A 72 -29.11 39.77 -7.57
CA SER A 72 -30.31 39.84 -8.40
C SER A 72 -31.37 40.81 -7.86
N GLU A 73 -31.51 40.92 -6.54
CA GLU A 73 -32.52 41.77 -5.89
C GLU A 73 -32.12 43.24 -5.89
N ILE A 74 -30.85 43.55 -5.62
CA ILE A 74 -30.37 44.92 -5.51
C ILE A 74 -30.17 45.56 -6.90
N GLU A 75 -29.98 44.74 -7.93
CA GLU A 75 -29.75 45.15 -9.32
C GLU A 75 -28.65 46.23 -9.43
N LYS A 76 -27.61 46.12 -8.60
CA LYS A 76 -26.41 46.97 -8.61
C LYS A 76 -25.14 46.12 -8.71
N PRO A 77 -24.13 46.55 -9.49
CA PRO A 77 -22.83 45.92 -9.42
C PRO A 77 -22.20 46.13 -8.03
N ILE A 78 -21.38 45.18 -7.61
CA ILE A 78 -20.75 45.12 -6.27
C ILE A 78 -20.02 46.43 -5.87
N ASN A 79 -19.41 47.10 -6.84
CA ASN A 79 -18.66 48.34 -6.61
C ASN A 79 -19.55 49.53 -6.22
N PHE A 80 -20.88 49.44 -6.39
CA PHE A 80 -21.84 50.52 -6.13
C PHE A 80 -22.70 50.29 -4.89
N LEU A 81 -22.35 49.30 -4.06
CA LEU A 81 -23.10 48.93 -2.86
C LEU A 81 -22.77 49.82 -1.64
N SER A 82 -22.02 50.90 -1.81
CA SER A 82 -21.62 51.80 -0.72
C SER A 82 -22.80 52.33 0.11
N PRO A 83 -23.91 52.81 -0.48
CA PRO A 83 -25.07 53.26 0.29
C PRO A 83 -25.71 52.15 1.11
N GLU A 84 -25.88 50.97 0.52
CA GLU A 84 -26.46 49.81 1.19
C GLU A 84 -25.57 49.31 2.34
N LEU A 85 -24.26 49.21 2.09
CA LEU A 85 -23.28 48.86 3.11
C LEU A 85 -23.26 49.86 4.26
N LYS A 86 -23.44 51.16 3.99
CA LYS A 86 -23.52 52.19 5.02
C LYS A 86 -24.67 51.90 5.98
N GLU A 87 -25.88 51.68 5.45
CA GLU A 87 -27.07 51.37 6.25
C GLU A 87 -26.86 50.12 7.12
N ILE A 88 -26.27 49.05 6.55
CA ILE A 88 -26.02 47.83 7.30
C ILE A 88 -24.95 48.06 8.38
N VAL A 89 -23.86 48.78 8.09
CA VAL A 89 -22.81 49.08 9.08
C VAL A 89 -23.36 49.88 10.26
N GLU A 90 -24.16 50.92 9.99
CA GLU A 90 -24.83 51.72 11.03
C GLU A 90 -25.77 50.86 11.88
N TYR A 91 -26.57 50.01 11.23
CA TYR A 91 -27.48 49.07 11.89
C TYR A 91 -26.73 48.09 12.80
N LEU A 92 -25.75 47.34 12.27
CA LEU A 92 -24.98 46.36 13.05
C LEU A 92 -24.23 47.01 14.23
N THR A 93 -23.72 48.23 14.01
CA THR A 93 -23.06 49.02 15.07
C THR A 93 -24.05 49.34 16.19
N ALA A 94 -25.27 49.79 15.85
CA ALA A 94 -26.32 50.08 16.82
C ALA A 94 -26.78 48.83 17.59
N GLN A 95 -26.73 47.64 16.96
CA GLN A 95 -27.06 46.35 17.60
C GLN A 95 -25.91 45.79 18.48
N GLY A 96 -24.77 46.47 18.56
CA GLY A 96 -23.68 46.07 19.47
C GLY A 96 -22.76 44.98 18.92
N VAL A 97 -22.60 44.88 17.60
CA VAL A 97 -21.59 43.99 16.97
C VAL A 97 -20.19 44.22 17.56
N ALA A 98 -19.37 43.17 17.66
CA ALA A 98 -18.00 43.27 18.18
C ALA A 98 -17.01 43.81 17.14
N ALA A 99 -17.08 43.30 15.91
CA ALA A 99 -16.26 43.76 14.79
C ALA A 99 -16.97 43.50 13.46
N ILE A 100 -16.69 44.35 12.47
CA ILE A 100 -17.19 44.23 11.09
C ILE A 100 -15.99 44.15 10.16
N GLY A 101 -15.91 43.14 9.32
CA GLY A 101 -14.92 43.03 8.25
C GLY A 101 -15.57 43.27 6.91
N LEU A 102 -15.01 44.17 6.12
CA LEU A 102 -15.42 44.36 4.72
C LEU A 102 -14.40 43.67 3.82
N ASP A 103 -14.72 42.50 3.28
CA ASP A 103 -13.92 41.82 2.25
C ASP A 103 -14.40 42.22 0.85
N LEU A 104 -14.40 43.54 0.61
CA LEU A 104 -14.88 44.18 -0.61
C LEU A 104 -14.02 45.41 -0.90
N MET A 105 -13.42 45.46 -2.09
CA MET A 105 -12.73 46.67 -2.56
C MET A 105 -13.74 47.61 -3.21
N ILE A 106 -13.96 48.76 -2.58
CA ILE A 106 -14.88 49.78 -3.10
C ILE A 106 -14.05 50.95 -3.64
N PRO A 107 -14.34 51.46 -4.85
CA PRO A 107 -13.62 52.58 -5.44
C PRO A 107 -13.99 53.92 -4.79
N GLU A 108 -13.06 54.87 -4.82
CA GLU A 108 -13.18 56.21 -4.20
C GLU A 108 -14.14 57.14 -4.97
N GLU A 109 -14.00 57.18 -6.29
CA GLU A 109 -14.79 58.03 -7.17
C GLU A 109 -15.63 57.16 -8.10
N LEU A 110 -16.96 57.33 -8.04
CA LEU A 110 -17.90 56.63 -8.90
C LEU A 110 -18.72 57.60 -9.78
N GLU A 111 -18.66 58.90 -9.50
CA GLU A 111 -19.51 59.95 -10.10
C GLU A 111 -19.44 60.00 -11.63
N ASP A 112 -18.29 59.66 -12.22
CA ASP A 112 -18.10 59.68 -13.66
C ASP A 112 -18.41 58.35 -14.37
N HIS A 113 -18.79 57.30 -13.64
CA HIS A 113 -19.04 55.98 -14.19
C HIS A 113 -20.35 55.92 -14.99
N GLU A 114 -20.31 55.34 -16.19
CA GLU A 114 -21.45 55.29 -17.14
C GLU A 114 -22.71 54.65 -16.54
N TYR A 115 -22.55 53.73 -15.59
CA TYR A 115 -23.65 53.14 -14.80
C TYR A 115 -24.40 54.16 -13.92
N LEU A 116 -23.68 55.06 -13.20
CA LEU A 116 -24.32 56.09 -12.37
C LEU A 116 -24.86 57.25 -13.20
N LYS A 117 -24.29 57.50 -14.39
CA LYS A 117 -24.82 58.50 -15.34
C LYS A 117 -26.18 58.09 -15.94
N ASN A 118 -26.49 56.80 -15.94
CA ASN A 118 -27.70 56.23 -16.54
C ASN A 118 -28.71 55.68 -15.50
N THR A 119 -28.50 55.92 -14.20
CA THR A 119 -29.39 55.46 -13.12
C THR A 119 -29.59 56.57 -12.07
N ASP A 120 -30.79 56.65 -11.46
CA ASP A 120 -31.07 57.58 -10.33
C ASP A 120 -30.49 57.09 -8.98
N LYS A 121 -29.53 56.15 -9.00
CA LYS A 121 -29.05 55.43 -7.81
C LYS A 121 -27.79 56.11 -7.25
N GLU A 122 -27.74 56.33 -5.94
CA GLU A 122 -26.53 56.81 -5.24
C GLU A 122 -25.41 55.76 -5.25
N GLY A 123 -24.15 56.21 -5.24
CA GLY A 123 -22.98 55.30 -5.27
C GLY A 123 -21.68 55.81 -4.62
N ASN A 124 -21.58 57.07 -4.16
CA ASN A 124 -20.34 57.62 -3.62
C ASN A 124 -19.95 56.96 -2.26
N ALA A 125 -18.65 56.70 -2.06
CA ALA A 125 -18.07 56.04 -0.89
C ALA A 125 -18.01 56.92 0.38
N GLU A 126 -18.30 58.22 0.28
CA GLU A 126 -18.19 59.18 1.40
C GLU A 126 -19.11 58.83 2.58
N GLY A 127 -20.38 58.51 2.31
CA GLY A 127 -21.35 58.15 3.35
C GLY A 127 -20.97 56.88 4.10
N LEU A 128 -20.46 55.87 3.40
CA LEU A 128 -19.92 54.65 4.00
C LEU A 128 -18.66 54.95 4.82
N GLY A 129 -17.79 55.83 4.33
CA GLY A 129 -16.62 56.30 5.07
C GLY A 129 -16.99 56.89 6.43
N ALA A 130 -17.98 57.77 6.47
CA ALA A 130 -18.47 58.33 7.74
C ALA A 130 -18.98 57.25 8.70
N ALA A 131 -19.78 56.28 8.22
CA ALA A 131 -20.28 55.18 9.04
C ALA A 131 -19.14 54.29 9.59
N VAL A 132 -18.13 54.00 8.76
CA VAL A 132 -16.92 53.25 9.14
C VAL A 132 -16.16 53.96 10.26
N LEU A 133 -15.96 55.28 10.12
CA LEU A 133 -15.28 56.11 11.11
C LEU A 133 -16.06 56.14 12.44
N LEU A 134 -17.36 56.41 12.38
CA LEU A 134 -18.25 56.50 13.55
C LEU A 134 -18.40 55.16 14.28
N SER A 135 -18.41 54.06 13.55
CA SER A 135 -18.53 52.72 14.14
C SER A 135 -17.33 52.36 15.02
N GLY A 136 -16.12 52.75 14.62
CA GLY A 136 -14.90 52.36 15.32
C GLY A 136 -14.54 50.87 15.17
N LYS A 137 -15.46 50.01 14.71
CA LYS A 137 -15.35 48.54 14.74
C LYS A 137 -15.14 47.88 13.38
N VAL A 138 -15.01 48.67 12.31
CA VAL A 138 -14.82 48.17 10.94
C VAL A 138 -13.34 47.98 10.62
N VAL A 139 -13.01 46.79 10.11
CA VAL A 139 -11.74 46.42 9.49
C VAL A 139 -11.91 46.42 7.98
N LEU A 140 -11.04 47.15 7.29
CA LEU A 140 -11.05 47.36 5.87
C LEU A 140 -10.02 46.46 5.15
N PRO A 141 -10.31 46.08 3.90
CA PRO A 141 -9.45 45.17 3.16
C PRO A 141 -8.27 45.93 2.55
N VAL A 142 -7.11 45.28 2.54
CA VAL A 142 -5.94 45.70 1.75
C VAL A 142 -5.61 44.58 0.78
N LEU A 143 -5.47 44.91 -0.51
CA LEU A 143 -5.11 43.90 -1.51
C LEU A 143 -3.68 44.14 -2.02
N GLY A 144 -2.82 43.14 -1.88
CA GLY A 144 -1.50 43.10 -2.51
C GLY A 144 -1.58 42.53 -3.92
N GLN A 145 -0.94 43.18 -4.89
CA GLN A 145 -0.83 42.70 -6.27
C GLN A 145 0.57 42.13 -6.59
N SER A 146 0.64 41.31 -7.65
CA SER A 146 1.87 40.61 -8.07
C SER A 146 3.03 41.52 -8.49
N GLN A 147 2.81 42.82 -8.67
CA GLN A 147 3.82 43.81 -9.05
C GLN A 147 4.28 44.69 -7.87
N GLY A 148 4.06 44.26 -6.63
CA GLY A 148 4.37 45.05 -5.43
C GLY A 148 3.41 46.21 -5.17
N GLN A 149 2.53 46.53 -6.13
CA GLN A 149 1.49 47.54 -5.96
C GLN A 149 0.43 47.09 -4.94
N ARG A 150 0.06 48.01 -4.06
CA ARG A 150 -0.98 47.82 -3.04
C ARG A 150 -2.23 48.55 -3.50
N LEU A 151 -3.37 47.87 -3.43
CA LEU A 151 -4.66 48.54 -3.43
C LEU A 151 -5.05 48.78 -1.98
N LEU A 152 -4.97 50.06 -1.59
CA LEU A 152 -5.45 50.51 -0.29
C LEU A 152 -6.95 50.82 -0.39
N PRO A 153 -7.68 50.74 0.72
CA PRO A 153 -9.03 51.29 0.79
C PRO A 153 -9.04 52.79 0.51
N VAL A 154 -10.20 53.30 0.12
CA VAL A 154 -10.48 54.71 -0.20
C VAL A 154 -9.90 55.65 0.85
N ALA A 155 -9.26 56.76 0.43
CA ALA A 155 -8.56 57.66 1.35
C ALA A 155 -9.45 58.25 2.45
N GLN A 156 -10.72 58.52 2.11
CA GLN A 156 -11.74 59.02 3.03
C GLN A 156 -11.99 58.06 4.22
N TRP A 157 -11.72 56.77 4.03
CA TRP A 157 -11.89 55.74 5.07
C TRP A 157 -10.64 55.59 5.94
N ARG A 158 -9.51 56.13 5.46
CA ARG A 158 -8.18 56.01 6.09
C ARG A 158 -7.97 56.89 7.32
N VAL A 159 -8.94 57.77 7.61
CA VAL A 159 -8.82 58.86 8.58
C VAL A 159 -8.67 58.38 10.04
N LYS A 160 -9.14 57.18 10.42
CA LYS A 160 -8.99 56.68 11.80
C LYS A 160 -7.54 56.62 12.30
N ARG A 161 -6.60 56.23 11.44
CA ARG A 161 -5.16 56.11 11.81
C ARG A 161 -4.51 57.46 12.12
N LEU A 162 -5.09 58.56 11.63
CA LEU A 162 -4.65 59.93 11.97
C LEU A 162 -4.99 60.30 13.41
N PHE A 163 -6.02 59.68 14.00
CA PHE A 163 -6.49 59.95 15.35
C PHE A 163 -6.02 58.92 16.38
N ASP A 164 -5.85 57.66 15.97
CA ASP A 164 -5.22 56.61 16.79
C ASP A 164 -4.33 55.70 15.90
N PRO A 165 -3.01 55.90 15.91
CA PRO A 165 -2.07 55.09 15.12
C PRO A 165 -2.03 53.60 15.51
N GLN A 166 -2.57 53.20 16.67
CA GLN A 166 -2.57 51.82 17.17
C GLN A 166 -3.81 51.02 16.74
N LEU A 167 -4.85 51.69 16.22
CA LEU A 167 -6.07 51.03 15.76
C LEU A 167 -5.79 50.21 14.48
N THR A 168 -6.02 48.89 14.57
CA THR A 168 -5.82 47.97 13.44
C THR A 168 -7.06 47.94 12.55
N ASP A 169 -7.34 49.03 11.86
CA ASP A 169 -8.54 49.16 11.00
C ASP A 169 -8.36 48.59 9.59
N TYR A 170 -7.22 47.98 9.30
CA TYR A 170 -6.90 47.39 8.00
C TYR A 170 -6.33 45.99 8.18
N GLY A 171 -6.54 45.14 7.19
CA GLY A 171 -5.72 43.96 7.05
C GLY A 171 -5.75 43.43 5.63
N PHE A 172 -4.69 42.72 5.26
CA PHE A 172 -4.62 42.17 3.92
C PHE A 172 -5.56 40.97 3.77
N VAL A 173 -6.28 40.92 2.65
CA VAL A 173 -7.26 39.86 2.35
C VAL A 173 -6.71 38.76 1.44
N ASN A 174 -5.51 38.93 0.89
CA ASN A 174 -4.88 37.91 0.06
C ASN A 174 -4.76 36.57 0.81
N LEU A 175 -5.40 35.54 0.27
CA LEU A 175 -5.22 34.17 0.73
C LEU A 175 -3.86 33.64 0.28
N THR A 176 -3.24 32.80 1.13
CA THR A 176 -1.93 32.22 0.86
C THR A 176 -2.10 30.78 0.36
N PRO A 177 -2.05 30.52 -0.96
CA PRO A 177 -2.17 29.16 -1.48
C PRO A 177 -0.90 28.34 -1.23
N ASP A 178 -1.10 27.08 -0.86
CA ASP A 178 -0.06 26.05 -0.93
C ASP A 178 0.41 25.88 -2.40
N PRO A 179 1.56 25.22 -2.66
CA PRO A 179 2.03 24.95 -4.02
C PRO A 179 1.04 24.19 -4.91
N ASP A 180 0.10 23.45 -4.32
CA ASP A 180 -0.99 22.74 -5.00
C ASP A 180 -2.28 23.57 -5.15
N ARG A 181 -2.22 24.87 -4.83
CA ARG A 181 -3.33 25.87 -4.85
C ARG A 181 -4.39 25.73 -3.77
N PHE A 182 -4.26 24.77 -2.86
CA PHE A 182 -5.18 24.66 -1.74
C PHE A 182 -4.88 25.73 -0.69
N ILE A 183 -5.92 26.17 0.01
CA ILE A 183 -5.78 27.04 1.18
C ILE A 183 -5.85 26.17 2.43
N ARG A 184 -4.68 25.91 3.03
CA ARG A 184 -4.57 25.18 4.32
C ARG A 184 -3.92 26.02 5.41
N LYS A 185 -3.18 27.06 5.01
CA LYS A 185 -2.45 27.96 5.88
C LYS A 185 -2.68 29.40 5.44
N GLN A 186 -2.40 30.33 6.33
CA GLN A 186 -2.50 31.74 6.04
C GLN A 186 -1.33 32.49 6.67
N LEU A 187 -0.63 33.30 5.87
CA LEU A 187 0.30 34.29 6.39
C LEU A 187 -0.47 35.29 7.27
N LEU A 188 -0.09 35.47 8.53
CA LEU A 188 -0.79 36.39 9.45
C LEU A 188 -0.18 37.78 9.51
N LEU A 189 1.11 37.89 9.23
CA LEU A 189 1.85 39.14 9.18
C LEU A 189 2.60 39.19 7.86
N ALA A 190 2.24 40.13 7.00
CA ALA A 190 2.91 40.31 5.72
C ALA A 190 3.85 41.51 5.79
N ARG A 191 5.12 41.27 5.50
CA ARG A 191 6.09 42.31 5.18
C ARG A 191 6.14 42.43 3.66
N LEU A 192 5.29 43.29 3.12
CA LEU A 192 5.20 43.47 1.67
C LEU A 192 6.40 44.29 1.18
N PRO A 193 7.21 43.78 0.23
CA PRO A 193 8.38 44.51 -0.28
C PRO A 193 7.98 45.85 -0.88
N SER A 194 8.82 46.87 -0.66
CA SER A 194 8.76 48.17 -1.32
C SER A 194 9.91 48.26 -2.31
N ASP A 195 9.66 48.73 -3.54
CA ASP A 195 10.68 48.87 -4.58
C ASP A 195 11.49 50.19 -4.49
N SER A 196 11.15 51.09 -3.56
CA SER A 196 11.77 52.40 -3.35
C SER A 196 12.52 52.49 -2.02
N GLU A 197 13.81 52.87 -2.06
CA GLU A 197 14.61 53.18 -0.86
C GLU A 197 14.17 54.47 -0.15
N GLU A 198 13.31 55.30 -0.76
CA GLU A 198 12.78 56.53 -0.14
C GLU A 198 11.54 56.29 0.74
N ASP A 199 10.85 55.14 0.62
CA ASP A 199 9.66 54.80 1.42
C ASP A 199 9.98 53.95 2.67
N ILE A 200 11.24 53.98 3.13
CA ILE A 200 11.71 53.20 4.29
C ILE A 200 10.99 53.62 5.59
N GLU A 201 10.47 54.85 5.69
CA GLU A 201 9.69 55.32 6.85
C GLU A 201 8.25 54.75 6.92
N GLU A 202 7.71 54.16 5.83
CA GLU A 202 6.37 53.56 5.78
C GLU A 202 6.37 52.01 5.60
N GLN A 203 7.43 51.33 6.03
CA GLN A 203 7.41 49.87 6.20
C GLN A 203 6.51 49.46 7.39
N THR A 204 5.21 49.65 7.26
CA THR A 204 4.23 49.14 8.22
C THR A 204 3.96 47.67 7.92
N ASP A 205 4.27 46.78 8.86
CA ASP A 205 3.83 45.39 8.79
C ASP A 205 2.29 45.36 8.92
N PHE A 206 1.60 44.79 7.93
CA PHE A 206 0.14 44.65 7.99
C PHE A 206 -0.22 43.30 8.59
N ALA A 207 -1.12 43.32 9.57
CA ALA A 207 -1.81 42.12 10.00
C ALA A 207 -2.76 41.62 8.90
N HIS A 208 -2.94 40.32 8.83
CA HIS A 208 -3.96 39.70 7.98
C HIS A 208 -5.35 40.16 8.44
N PHE A 209 -6.26 40.34 7.49
CA PHE A 209 -7.64 40.81 7.71
C PHE A 209 -8.35 40.11 8.88
N ALA A 210 -8.34 38.78 8.92
CA ALA A 210 -8.93 38.00 10.00
C ALA A 210 -8.25 38.22 11.37
N HIS A 211 -6.95 38.53 11.39
CA HIS A 211 -6.22 38.81 12.62
C HIS A 211 -6.64 40.19 13.17
N SER A 212 -6.72 41.20 12.31
CA SER A 212 -7.23 42.54 12.66
C SER A 212 -8.66 42.47 13.19
N LEU A 213 -9.53 41.64 12.61
CA LEU A 213 -10.90 41.44 13.10
C LEU A 213 -10.96 40.92 14.54
N VAL A 214 -10.12 39.94 14.87
CA VAL A 214 -10.07 39.40 16.25
C VAL A 214 -9.51 40.43 17.22
N LYS A 215 -8.54 41.27 16.81
CA LYS A 215 -8.04 42.39 17.63
C LYS A 215 -9.17 43.37 17.96
N VAL A 216 -9.88 43.85 16.93
CA VAL A 216 -11.00 44.79 17.08
C VAL A 216 -12.11 44.18 17.95
N ALA A 217 -12.50 42.94 17.68
CA ALA A 217 -13.57 42.27 18.43
C ALA A 217 -13.26 42.10 19.92
N ARG A 218 -11.97 41.96 20.28
CA ARG A 218 -11.51 41.82 21.66
C ARG A 218 -11.20 43.17 22.33
N GLY A 219 -11.26 44.28 21.60
CA GLY A 219 -10.79 45.58 22.08
C GLY A 219 -9.29 45.57 22.43
N ALA A 220 -8.51 44.68 21.80
CA ALA A 220 -7.09 44.54 22.04
C ALA A 220 -6.30 45.39 21.05
N THR A 221 -5.38 46.22 21.56
CA THR A 221 -4.42 46.96 20.72
C THR A 221 -3.34 46.03 20.17
N ASP A 222 -2.99 44.98 20.94
CA ASP A 222 -2.13 43.89 20.50
C ASP A 222 -2.68 42.51 20.85
N ILE A 223 -2.63 41.63 19.86
CA ILE A 223 -2.53 40.20 20.10
C ILE A 223 -1.04 39.94 19.99
N GLU A 224 -0.39 39.52 21.08
CA GLU A 224 1.00 39.12 21.05
C GLU A 224 1.14 37.98 20.03
N THR A 225 1.71 38.30 18.86
CA THR A 225 1.95 37.33 17.79
C THR A 225 3.00 36.30 18.19
N ASP A 226 3.78 36.61 19.23
CA ASP A 226 4.76 35.73 19.86
C ASP A 226 4.12 34.48 20.49
N ASP A 227 2.84 34.57 20.84
CA ASP A 227 2.04 33.48 21.43
C ASP A 227 1.36 32.57 20.39
N LEU A 228 1.47 32.90 19.10
CA LEU A 228 0.85 32.14 18.01
C LEU A 228 1.83 31.09 17.46
N PRO A 229 1.38 29.84 17.22
CA PRO A 229 2.24 28.78 16.69
C PRO A 229 2.46 28.94 15.18
N LEU A 230 3.17 30.00 14.79
CA LEU A 230 3.45 30.33 13.41
C LEU A 230 4.64 29.52 12.87
N HIS A 231 4.53 29.08 11.62
CA HIS A 231 5.64 28.46 10.89
C HIS A 231 6.00 29.35 9.71
N ASN A 232 7.16 30.02 9.76
CA ASN A 232 7.56 31.04 8.78
C ASN A 232 6.51 32.17 8.60
N GLY A 233 5.84 32.57 9.69
CA GLY A 233 4.78 33.59 9.67
C GLY A 233 3.39 33.07 9.27
N GLU A 234 3.27 31.80 8.89
CA GLU A 234 2.01 31.18 8.49
C GLU A 234 1.33 30.46 9.65
N LEU A 235 0.02 30.64 9.78
CA LEU A 235 -0.85 29.88 10.66
C LEU A 235 -1.54 28.77 9.88
N ILE A 236 -1.57 27.54 10.43
CA ILE A 236 -2.40 26.46 9.87
C ILE A 236 -3.86 26.70 10.25
N ILE A 237 -4.75 26.68 9.27
CA ILE A 237 -6.17 26.95 9.47
C ILE A 237 -6.84 25.69 10.03
N ASN A 238 -7.43 25.79 11.23
CA ASN A 238 -8.20 24.70 11.82
C ASN A 238 -9.69 24.89 11.49
N PHE A 239 -10.05 24.52 10.27
CA PHE A 239 -11.40 24.73 9.73
C PHE A 239 -12.50 24.22 10.68
N VAL A 240 -13.51 25.07 10.88
CA VAL A 240 -14.72 24.77 11.65
C VAL A 240 -15.49 23.63 11.01
N GLY A 241 -15.58 23.60 9.68
CA GLY A 241 -16.21 22.49 8.96
C GLY A 241 -16.12 22.65 7.43
N PRO A 242 -16.81 21.79 6.66
CA PRO A 242 -16.89 21.90 5.19
C PRO A 242 -17.55 23.22 4.74
N PRO A 243 -17.44 23.60 3.45
CA PRO A 243 -18.10 24.80 2.92
C PRO A 243 -19.58 24.89 3.32
N GLY A 244 -20.01 26.09 3.72
CA GLY A 244 -21.34 26.34 4.30
C GLY A 244 -21.47 26.05 5.80
N SER A 245 -20.36 25.81 6.52
CA SER A 245 -20.40 25.53 7.97
C SER A 245 -20.50 26.77 8.85
N VAL A 246 -20.13 27.93 8.30
CA VAL A 246 -20.19 29.23 8.97
C VAL A 246 -21.62 29.79 8.89
N ASP A 247 -22.09 30.35 10.00
CA ASP A 247 -23.41 30.99 10.06
C ASP A 247 -23.49 32.15 9.05
N ARG A 248 -24.57 32.19 8.26
CA ARG A 248 -24.71 33.10 7.12
C ARG A 248 -26.03 33.83 7.12
N VAL A 249 -26.02 35.07 6.65
CA VAL A 249 -27.19 35.90 6.34
C VAL A 249 -27.01 36.42 4.92
N SER A 250 -28.06 36.44 4.11
CA SER A 250 -27.98 37.04 2.78
C SER A 250 -27.76 38.56 2.91
N PHE A 251 -27.02 39.17 2.00
CA PHE A 251 -26.80 40.61 2.02
C PHE A 251 -28.13 41.37 1.87
N ALA A 252 -29.04 40.91 1.01
CA ALA A 252 -30.36 41.51 0.86
C ALA A 252 -31.18 41.46 2.16
N ASP A 253 -31.16 40.34 2.88
CA ASP A 253 -31.85 40.21 4.18
C ASP A 253 -31.28 41.17 5.23
N ALA A 254 -29.94 41.27 5.31
CA ALA A 254 -29.28 42.20 6.23
C ALA A 254 -29.59 43.67 5.90
N TRP A 255 -29.74 43.99 4.61
CA TRP A 255 -30.12 45.32 4.15
C TRP A 255 -31.62 45.64 4.41
N ALA A 256 -32.49 44.65 4.24
CA ALA A 256 -33.90 44.81 4.60
C ALA A 256 -34.04 45.04 6.12
N ALA A 257 -33.28 44.30 6.93
CA ALA A 257 -33.21 44.45 8.38
C ALA A 257 -32.69 45.84 8.81
N SER A 258 -31.70 46.42 8.10
CA SER A 258 -31.20 47.77 8.44
C SER A 258 -32.26 48.86 8.26
N LYS A 259 -33.25 48.64 7.38
CA LYS A 259 -34.38 49.56 7.17
C LYS A 259 -35.56 49.27 8.10
N ASN A 260 -35.79 48.01 8.40
CA ASN A 260 -36.85 47.56 9.30
C ASN A 260 -36.32 46.48 10.26
N PRO A 261 -35.81 46.88 11.44
CA PRO A 261 -35.23 45.95 12.41
C PRO A 261 -36.16 44.83 12.86
N ASP A 262 -37.48 44.99 12.77
CA ASP A 262 -38.46 43.95 13.12
C ASP A 262 -38.39 42.73 12.19
N LEU A 263 -37.76 42.87 11.01
CA LEU A 263 -37.52 41.76 10.08
C LEU A 263 -36.35 40.86 10.51
N ASP A 264 -35.53 41.32 11.45
CA ASP A 264 -34.35 40.60 11.89
C ASP A 264 -34.61 39.83 13.17
N SER A 265 -34.37 38.52 13.12
CA SER A 265 -34.45 37.65 14.30
C SER A 265 -33.08 37.37 14.92
N LYS A 266 -32.01 37.93 14.34
CA LYS A 266 -30.63 37.62 14.71
C LYS A 266 -30.12 38.58 15.76
N ASP A 267 -29.56 38.01 16.83
CA ASP A 267 -28.81 38.79 17.82
C ASP A 267 -27.38 39.04 17.31
N TRP A 268 -27.09 40.31 17.03
CA TRP A 268 -25.77 40.76 16.57
C TRP A 268 -24.82 41.13 17.70
N SER A 269 -25.30 41.19 18.94
CA SER A 269 -24.50 41.61 20.08
C SER A 269 -23.27 40.71 20.26
N GLY A 270 -22.09 41.31 20.28
CA GLY A 270 -20.83 40.57 20.46
C GLY A 270 -20.40 39.69 19.27
N ARG A 271 -21.13 39.70 18.15
CA ARG A 271 -20.77 38.91 16.96
C ARG A 271 -19.63 39.54 16.17
N ILE A 272 -18.88 38.72 15.45
CA ILE A 272 -17.90 39.15 14.45
C ILE A 272 -18.54 38.96 13.08
N VAL A 273 -18.73 40.04 12.33
CA VAL A 273 -19.39 39.99 11.02
C VAL A 273 -18.36 40.15 9.92
N ILE A 274 -18.43 39.31 8.89
CA ILE A 274 -17.64 39.45 7.67
C ILE A 274 -18.61 39.65 6.51
N PHE A 275 -18.41 40.70 5.73
CA PHE A 275 -19.10 40.95 4.47
C PHE A 275 -18.20 40.51 3.33
N GLY A 276 -18.71 39.74 2.38
CA GLY A 276 -17.92 39.38 1.22
C GLY A 276 -18.68 38.65 0.13
N GLY A 277 -18.04 38.57 -1.04
CA GLY A 277 -18.58 37.92 -2.24
C GLY A 277 -18.66 36.40 -2.08
N THR A 278 -19.86 35.83 -2.23
CA THR A 278 -20.05 34.36 -2.22
C THR A 278 -20.73 33.82 -3.48
N ALA A 279 -21.30 34.73 -4.29
CA ALA A 279 -21.88 34.44 -5.59
C ALA A 279 -20.88 33.72 -6.51
N GLU A 280 -21.36 32.74 -7.27
CA GLU A 280 -20.50 31.84 -8.06
C GLU A 280 -19.71 32.60 -9.13
N TYR A 281 -20.33 33.60 -9.77
CA TYR A 281 -19.71 34.39 -10.83
C TYR A 281 -18.57 35.32 -10.34
N LEU A 282 -18.48 35.59 -9.03
CA LEU A 282 -17.40 36.41 -8.47
C LEU A 282 -16.05 35.67 -8.47
N GLY A 283 -16.06 34.33 -8.58
CA GLY A 283 -14.87 33.52 -8.77
C GLY A 283 -13.91 33.45 -7.58
N ASP A 284 -14.25 34.04 -6.43
CA ASP A 284 -13.45 33.99 -5.21
C ASP A 284 -13.73 32.71 -4.40
N ARG A 285 -13.45 31.56 -5.01
CA ARG A 285 -13.60 30.24 -4.40
C ARG A 285 -12.29 29.48 -4.49
N HIS A 286 -11.95 28.79 -3.41
CA HIS A 286 -10.66 28.11 -3.31
C HIS A 286 -10.82 26.67 -2.79
N PRO A 287 -9.96 25.74 -3.25
CA PRO A 287 -9.92 24.40 -2.69
C PRO A 287 -9.34 24.45 -1.26
N THR A 288 -10.00 23.76 -0.33
CA THR A 288 -9.60 23.60 1.08
C THR A 288 -9.42 22.10 1.36
N PRO A 289 -8.99 21.66 2.57
CA PRO A 289 -8.88 20.23 2.87
C PRO A 289 -10.12 19.39 2.52
N PHE A 290 -11.32 19.99 2.54
CA PHE A 290 -12.57 19.31 2.18
C PHE A 290 -12.75 19.06 0.68
N ALA A 291 -12.05 19.79 -0.20
CA ALA A 291 -12.10 19.56 -1.65
C ALA A 291 -11.50 18.21 -2.05
N ASN A 292 -10.64 17.61 -1.23
CA ASN A 292 -10.11 16.27 -1.44
C ASN A 292 -11.11 15.14 -1.18
N ALA A 293 -12.30 15.44 -0.66
CA ALA A 293 -13.35 14.44 -0.44
C ALA A 293 -13.79 13.73 -1.74
N SER A 294 -13.67 14.38 -2.91
CA SER A 294 -13.99 13.80 -4.22
C SER A 294 -12.98 12.75 -4.69
N VAL A 295 -11.71 12.83 -4.30
CA VAL A 295 -10.69 11.82 -4.69
C VAL A 295 -10.77 10.57 -3.78
N ILE A 296 -11.33 10.73 -2.58
CA ILE A 296 -11.61 9.65 -1.63
C ILE A 296 -13.00 9.01 -1.90
N SER A 297 -13.76 9.57 -2.86
CA SER A 297 -15.19 9.38 -3.11
C SER A 297 -15.63 8.05 -3.73
N GLU A 298 -14.73 7.19 -4.21
CA GLU A 298 -15.16 5.86 -4.68
C GLU A 298 -15.70 4.98 -3.55
N VAL A 299 -15.38 5.27 -2.28
CA VAL A 299 -15.94 4.57 -1.11
C VAL A 299 -17.06 5.36 -0.43
N THR A 300 -17.02 6.70 -0.46
CA THR A 300 -17.99 7.57 0.26
C THR A 300 -19.28 7.88 -0.50
N THR A 301 -19.35 7.60 -1.81
CA THR A 301 -20.60 7.69 -2.60
C THR A 301 -21.69 6.72 -2.15
N LEU A 302 -21.34 5.63 -1.46
CA LEU A 302 -22.29 4.72 -0.79
C LEU A 302 -23.08 5.36 0.35
N PHE A 303 -22.65 6.53 0.87
CA PHE A 303 -23.26 7.20 2.03
C PHE A 303 -23.80 8.62 1.72
N GLY A 304 -23.99 8.98 0.44
CA GLY A 304 -24.71 10.19 0.04
C GLY A 304 -24.01 11.53 0.34
N ARG A 305 -22.67 11.58 0.31
CA ARG A 305 -21.92 12.81 0.62
C ARG A 305 -21.83 13.79 -0.56
N PRO A 306 -21.85 15.13 -0.33
CA PRO A 306 -21.82 16.14 -1.39
C PRO A 306 -20.51 16.12 -2.19
N SER A 307 -20.58 16.56 -3.45
CA SER A 307 -19.42 16.79 -4.32
C SER A 307 -18.41 17.74 -3.68
N ALA A 308 -17.11 17.56 -3.98
CA ALA A 308 -16.07 18.53 -3.59
C ALA A 308 -16.46 19.94 -4.03
N GLN A 309 -16.73 20.82 -3.06
CA GLN A 309 -17.05 22.21 -3.31
C GLN A 309 -15.89 23.08 -2.82
N GLU A 310 -15.51 24.05 -3.64
CA GLU A 310 -14.59 25.10 -3.25
C GLU A 310 -15.27 26.04 -2.24
N MET A 311 -14.49 26.52 -1.29
CA MET A 311 -14.95 27.41 -0.22
C MET A 311 -14.78 28.87 -0.66
N PRO A 312 -15.80 29.73 -0.49
CA PRO A 312 -15.67 31.17 -0.74
C PRO A 312 -14.58 31.80 0.13
N GLY A 313 -13.82 32.75 -0.41
CA GLY A 313 -12.77 33.48 0.33
C GLY A 313 -13.24 34.08 1.67
N PRO A 314 -14.41 34.75 1.73
CA PRO A 314 -14.96 35.28 2.99
C PRO A 314 -15.22 34.20 4.05
N GLU A 315 -15.60 32.99 3.63
CA GLU A 315 -15.79 31.85 4.54
C GLU A 315 -14.43 31.31 5.04
N ILE A 316 -13.38 31.35 4.22
CA ILE A 316 -12.01 31.02 4.64
C ILE A 316 -11.53 32.03 5.70
N HIS A 317 -11.78 33.33 5.49
CA HIS A 317 -11.50 34.35 6.50
C HIS A 317 -12.23 34.09 7.82
N ALA A 318 -13.51 33.69 7.77
CA ALA A 318 -14.25 33.30 8.98
C ALA A 318 -13.63 32.08 9.69
N ASN A 319 -13.10 31.10 8.95
CA ASN A 319 -12.39 29.97 9.53
C ASN A 319 -11.05 30.35 10.18
N ILE A 320 -10.35 31.35 9.63
CA ILE A 320 -9.14 31.93 10.25
C ILE A 320 -9.51 32.68 11.53
N VAL A 321 -10.56 33.51 11.50
CA VAL A 321 -11.11 34.18 12.69
C VAL A 321 -11.45 33.15 13.77
N ALA A 322 -12.18 32.08 13.43
CA ALA A 322 -12.53 31.04 14.38
C ALA A 322 -11.31 30.30 14.95
N THR A 323 -10.28 30.05 14.14
CA THR A 323 -9.02 29.42 14.61
C THR A 323 -8.33 30.30 15.65
N LEU A 324 -8.23 31.61 15.40
CA LEU A 324 -7.64 32.60 16.30
C LEU A 324 -8.50 32.84 17.55
N TYR A 325 -9.81 32.90 17.38
CA TYR A 325 -10.77 33.18 18.45
C TYR A 325 -10.80 32.04 19.47
N ASP A 326 -10.95 30.80 19.00
CA ASP A 326 -11.00 29.62 19.88
C ASP A 326 -9.61 29.20 20.40
N ARG A 327 -8.53 29.81 19.90
CA ARG A 327 -7.13 29.33 20.06
C ARG A 327 -6.97 27.85 19.68
N ALA A 328 -7.73 27.40 18.69
CA ALA A 328 -7.77 26.01 18.23
C ALA A 328 -6.60 25.73 17.26
N PHE A 329 -5.37 25.89 17.73
CA PHE A 329 -4.20 25.83 16.86
C PHE A 329 -3.78 24.41 16.49
N LEU A 330 -3.41 24.22 15.22
CA LEU A 330 -2.81 23.00 14.72
C LEU A 330 -1.29 23.12 14.71
N THR A 331 -0.59 22.05 15.08
CA THR A 331 0.87 21.98 15.02
C THR A 331 1.33 20.74 14.26
N TYR A 332 2.32 20.91 13.37
CA TYR A 332 3.00 19.78 12.74
C TYR A 332 3.99 19.12 13.69
N PRO A 333 4.19 17.79 13.60
CA PRO A 333 5.24 17.12 14.35
C PRO A 333 6.62 17.63 13.89
N SER A 334 7.50 17.93 14.84
CA SER A 334 8.87 18.31 14.51
C SER A 334 9.62 17.15 13.84
N ARG A 335 10.63 17.45 13.02
CA ARG A 335 11.43 16.42 12.33
C ARG A 335 12.05 15.39 13.28
N TRP A 336 12.38 15.81 14.50
CA TRP A 336 12.95 14.96 15.55
C TRP A 336 11.90 14.07 16.21
N VAL A 337 10.69 14.60 16.45
CA VAL A 337 9.56 13.78 16.91
C VAL A 337 9.23 12.72 15.85
N THR A 338 9.19 13.10 14.57
CA THR A 338 8.97 12.16 13.47
C THR A 338 10.05 11.08 13.44
N LEU A 339 11.34 11.45 13.55
CA LEU A 339 12.45 10.49 13.60
C LEU A 339 12.32 9.52 14.78
N LEU A 340 11.98 10.03 15.96
CA LEU A 340 11.78 9.21 17.16
C LEU A 340 10.64 8.19 16.95
N VAL A 341 9.49 8.65 16.46
CA VAL A 341 8.30 7.81 16.25
C VAL A 341 8.57 6.72 15.21
N VAL A 342 9.22 7.03 14.09
CA VAL A 342 9.56 5.99 13.10
C VAL A 342 10.58 4.99 13.65
N CYS A 343 11.56 5.45 14.44
CA CYS A 343 12.53 4.55 15.06
C CYS A 343 11.88 3.60 16.07
N LEU A 344 10.97 4.11 16.91
CA LEU A 344 10.19 3.29 17.85
C LEU A 344 9.31 2.29 17.10
N THR A 345 8.63 2.74 16.04
CA THR A 345 7.81 1.89 15.17
C THR A 345 8.64 0.76 14.55
N GLY A 346 9.78 1.09 13.95
CA GLY A 346 10.69 0.12 13.34
C GLY A 346 11.26 -0.87 14.37
N ALA A 347 11.72 -0.37 15.53
CA ALA A 347 12.25 -1.20 16.61
C ALA A 347 11.21 -2.19 17.17
N MET A 348 9.92 -1.81 17.17
CA MET A 348 8.81 -2.67 17.56
C MET A 348 8.44 -3.68 16.47
N LEU A 349 8.20 -3.23 15.22
CA LEU A 349 7.68 -4.09 14.15
C LEU A 349 8.72 -5.07 13.61
N GLY A 350 9.99 -4.66 13.50
CA GLY A 350 11.05 -5.48 12.92
C GLY A 350 11.20 -6.86 13.56
N PRO A 351 11.33 -6.97 14.90
CA PRO A 351 11.37 -8.24 15.61
C PRO A 351 10.12 -9.11 15.45
N LEU A 352 8.94 -8.50 15.32
CA LEU A 352 7.67 -9.21 15.15
C LEU A 352 7.57 -9.79 13.74
N MET A 353 7.81 -8.97 12.71
CA MET A 353 7.71 -9.40 11.31
C MET A 353 8.75 -10.45 10.91
N VAL A 354 9.98 -10.38 11.46
CA VAL A 354 11.00 -11.41 11.22
C VAL A 354 10.55 -12.79 11.69
N ARG A 355 9.74 -12.85 12.75
CA ARG A 355 9.26 -14.10 13.37
C ARG A 355 7.92 -14.60 12.83
N ALA A 356 7.06 -13.70 12.37
CA ALA A 356 5.75 -14.06 11.83
C ALA A 356 5.87 -14.86 10.53
N SER A 357 4.85 -15.62 10.12
CA SER A 357 4.78 -16.16 8.75
C SER A 357 4.65 -15.02 7.72
N LEU A 358 4.54 -15.32 6.42
CA LEU A 358 4.33 -14.27 5.41
C LEU A 358 2.96 -13.60 5.61
N GLU A 359 1.94 -14.41 5.81
CA GLU A 359 0.57 -14.00 6.09
C GLU A 359 0.50 -13.25 7.43
N GLY A 360 1.19 -13.75 8.45
CA GLY A 360 1.27 -13.08 9.75
C GLY A 360 1.98 -11.72 9.67
N ALA A 361 3.05 -11.60 8.89
CA ALA A 361 3.74 -10.33 8.68
C ALA A 361 2.88 -9.32 7.91
N PHE A 362 2.10 -9.78 6.93
CA PHE A 362 1.11 -8.97 6.23
C PHE A 362 -0.02 -8.51 7.17
N GLY A 363 -0.54 -9.41 8.01
CA GLY A 363 -1.53 -9.06 9.04
C GLY A 363 -1.01 -8.00 10.04
N LEU A 364 0.25 -8.10 10.46
CA LEU A 364 0.91 -7.08 11.28
C LEU A 364 1.05 -5.74 10.54
N LEU A 365 1.39 -5.75 9.25
CA LEU A 365 1.48 -4.55 8.42
C LEU A 365 0.13 -3.84 8.32
N PHE A 366 -0.92 -4.59 7.99
CA PHE A 366 -2.29 -4.07 7.87
C PHE A 366 -2.78 -3.49 9.19
N THR A 367 -2.60 -4.24 10.28
CA THR A 367 -2.98 -3.79 11.64
C THR A 367 -2.24 -2.52 12.03
N HIS A 368 -0.94 -2.44 11.75
CA HIS A 368 -0.14 -1.22 11.96
C HIS A 368 -0.72 -0.02 11.21
N HIS A 369 -1.06 -0.18 9.92
CA HIS A 369 -1.60 0.92 9.12
C HIS A 369 -2.93 1.42 9.66
N VAL A 370 -3.85 0.50 9.98
CA VAL A 370 -5.17 0.84 10.53
C VAL A 370 -5.03 1.51 11.89
N LEU A 371 -4.31 0.91 12.84
CA LEU A 371 -4.16 1.45 14.18
C LEU A 371 -3.47 2.81 14.18
N TRP A 372 -2.45 3.00 13.34
CA TRP A 372 -1.79 4.30 13.24
C TRP A 372 -2.72 5.38 12.70
N ARG A 373 -3.54 5.07 11.68
CA ARG A 373 -4.53 6.02 11.15
C ARG A 373 -5.59 6.38 12.18
N LEU A 374 -6.10 5.40 12.92
CA LEU A 374 -7.03 5.64 14.02
C LEU A 374 -6.40 6.52 15.11
N ALA A 375 -5.14 6.26 15.48
CA ALA A 375 -4.41 7.07 16.46
C ALA A 375 -4.22 8.51 15.97
N THR A 376 -3.86 8.73 14.70
CA THR A 376 -3.74 10.08 14.13
C THR A 376 -5.07 10.83 14.18
N TYR A 377 -6.18 10.19 13.78
CA TYR A 377 -7.49 10.82 13.83
C TYR A 377 -7.92 11.14 15.26
N TRP A 378 -7.63 10.24 16.20
CA TRP A 378 -7.91 10.44 17.62
C TRP A 378 -7.13 11.63 18.20
N LEU A 379 -5.83 11.73 17.91
CA LEU A 379 -4.99 12.86 18.34
C LEU A 379 -5.44 14.18 17.73
N PHE A 380 -5.83 14.16 16.45
CA PHE A 380 -6.37 15.33 15.77
C PHE A 380 -7.70 15.78 16.39
N TYR A 381 -8.61 14.84 16.68
CA TYR A 381 -9.92 15.12 17.25
C TYR A 381 -9.83 15.69 18.67
N LEU A 382 -9.00 15.11 19.55
CA LEU A 382 -8.91 15.54 20.95
C LEU A 382 -8.04 16.79 21.17
N GLY A 383 -6.95 16.92 20.40
CA GLY A 383 -5.89 17.86 20.74
C GLY A 383 -5.55 18.87 19.64
N SER A 384 -6.20 18.81 18.48
CA SER A 384 -5.75 19.57 17.29
C SER A 384 -4.25 19.34 17.00
N GLN A 385 -3.80 18.08 17.12
CA GLN A 385 -2.40 17.71 16.87
C GLN A 385 -2.30 16.79 15.66
N PHE A 386 -1.39 17.12 14.74
CA PHE A 386 -1.00 16.21 13.68
C PHE A 386 0.06 15.21 14.17
N ALA A 387 -0.06 13.97 13.73
CA ALA A 387 0.95 12.92 13.92
C ALA A 387 1.51 12.49 12.56
N PRO A 388 2.79 12.12 12.45
CA PRO A 388 3.39 11.80 11.16
C PRO A 388 2.75 10.55 10.53
N ILE A 389 2.18 10.65 9.34
CA ILE A 389 1.43 9.55 8.69
C ILE A 389 2.34 8.79 7.75
N ILE A 390 2.72 9.39 6.62
CA ILE A 390 3.46 8.77 5.52
C ILE A 390 4.74 8.10 6.00
N PRO A 391 5.64 8.76 6.76
CA PRO A 391 6.88 8.11 7.20
C PRO A 391 6.64 6.95 8.19
N VAL A 392 5.54 6.94 8.95
CA VAL A 392 5.25 5.82 9.87
C VAL A 392 4.65 4.63 9.12
N LEU A 393 3.78 4.88 8.14
CA LEU A 393 3.23 3.85 7.27
C LEU A 393 4.34 3.24 6.39
N MET A 394 5.18 4.08 5.78
CA MET A 394 6.34 3.65 5.01
C MET A 394 7.34 2.84 5.84
N THR A 395 7.56 3.18 7.12
CA THR A 395 8.40 2.36 8.00
C THR A 395 7.86 0.93 8.14
N GLY A 396 6.55 0.78 8.32
CA GLY A 396 5.90 -0.54 8.31
C GLY A 396 6.08 -1.27 6.98
N PHE A 397 5.79 -0.59 5.87
CA PHE A 397 5.91 -1.14 4.51
C PHE A 397 7.34 -1.57 4.18
N LEU A 398 8.34 -0.72 4.43
CA LEU A 398 9.75 -1.02 4.17
C LEU A 398 10.25 -2.17 5.07
N THR A 399 9.81 -2.23 6.33
CA THR A 399 10.13 -3.36 7.22
C THR A 399 9.59 -4.67 6.63
N TYR A 400 8.34 -4.67 6.16
CA TYR A 400 7.74 -5.80 5.47
C TYR A 400 8.48 -6.15 4.17
N ALA A 401 8.75 -5.17 3.30
CA ALA A 401 9.43 -5.38 2.03
C ALA A 401 10.86 -5.95 2.21
N ILE A 402 11.62 -5.46 3.19
CA ILE A 402 12.96 -5.98 3.49
C ILE A 402 12.88 -7.42 4.03
N THR A 403 11.95 -7.70 4.94
CA THR A 403 11.79 -9.07 5.48
C THR A 403 11.32 -10.05 4.40
N PHE A 404 10.38 -9.63 3.55
CA PHE A 404 9.92 -10.36 2.37
C PHE A 404 11.07 -10.65 1.40
N GLY A 405 11.81 -9.62 0.96
CA GLY A 405 12.92 -9.77 0.02
C GLY A 405 14.01 -10.72 0.52
N ARG A 406 14.25 -10.78 1.83
CA ARG A 406 15.17 -11.75 2.44
C ARG A 406 14.64 -13.17 2.39
N ARG A 407 13.35 -13.38 2.66
CA ARG A 407 12.68 -14.70 2.56
C ARG A 407 12.66 -15.18 1.12
N TRP A 408 12.29 -14.30 0.19
CA TRP A 408 12.32 -14.55 -1.24
C TRP A 408 13.70 -14.99 -1.73
N LYS A 409 14.76 -14.27 -1.35
CA LYS A 409 16.14 -14.62 -1.70
C LYS A 409 16.57 -15.97 -1.12
N LEU A 410 16.11 -16.31 0.09
CA LEU A 410 16.38 -17.62 0.69
C LEU A 410 15.67 -18.72 -0.08
N MET A 411 14.36 -18.58 -0.32
CA MET A 411 13.55 -19.54 -1.07
C MET A 411 14.12 -19.79 -2.48
N ARG A 412 14.44 -18.73 -3.23
CA ARG A 412 15.02 -18.85 -4.58
C ARG A 412 16.37 -19.58 -4.58
N ARG A 413 17.21 -19.36 -3.56
CA ARG A 413 18.48 -20.11 -3.41
C ARG A 413 18.21 -21.59 -3.13
N THR A 414 17.24 -21.89 -2.28
CA THR A 414 16.91 -23.26 -1.89
C THR A 414 16.31 -24.05 -3.05
N VAL A 415 15.32 -23.48 -3.74
CA VAL A 415 14.65 -24.11 -4.90
C VAL A 415 15.62 -24.33 -6.07
N GLY A 416 16.51 -23.36 -6.34
CA GLY A 416 17.49 -23.47 -7.43
C GLY A 416 18.58 -24.53 -7.24
N MET A 417 18.65 -25.19 -6.08
CA MET A 417 19.63 -26.26 -5.82
C MET A 417 19.13 -27.66 -6.17
N PHE A 418 17.83 -27.85 -6.47
CA PHE A 418 17.23 -29.17 -6.68
C PHE A 418 16.94 -29.46 -8.15
N LYS A 419 17.21 -30.70 -8.59
CA LYS A 419 16.98 -31.17 -9.97
C LYS A 419 15.55 -31.64 -10.26
N SER A 420 14.81 -32.07 -9.23
CA SER A 420 13.47 -32.66 -9.39
C SER A 420 12.41 -31.71 -8.87
N GLU A 421 11.36 -31.49 -9.67
CA GLU A 421 10.20 -30.67 -9.31
C GLU A 421 9.49 -31.20 -8.05
N ALA A 422 9.41 -32.52 -7.89
CA ALA A 422 8.84 -33.14 -6.70
C ALA A 422 9.61 -32.79 -5.41
N VAL A 423 10.94 -32.72 -5.50
CA VAL A 423 11.80 -32.31 -4.37
C VAL A 423 11.67 -30.80 -4.14
N ALA A 424 11.61 -30.00 -5.21
CA ALA A 424 11.39 -28.56 -5.12
C ALA A 424 10.03 -28.22 -4.46
N LYS A 425 8.95 -28.91 -4.81
CA LYS A 425 7.61 -28.75 -4.20
C LYS A 425 7.60 -29.09 -2.71
N VAL A 426 8.29 -30.16 -2.30
CA VAL A 426 8.40 -30.52 -0.87
C VAL A 426 9.20 -29.48 -0.10
N VAL A 427 10.26 -28.93 -0.71
CA VAL A 427 11.09 -27.87 -0.13
C VAL A 427 10.34 -26.53 -0.06
N GLU A 428 9.51 -26.24 -1.05
CA GLU A 428 8.64 -25.06 -1.08
C GLU A 428 7.57 -25.12 0.01
N ALA A 429 6.93 -26.29 0.18
CA ALA A 429 5.89 -26.49 1.18
C ALA A 429 6.41 -26.44 2.63
N ASP A 430 7.59 -27.01 2.90
CA ASP A 430 8.21 -26.95 4.22
C ASP A 430 9.75 -27.03 4.12
N PRO A 431 10.45 -25.88 4.15
CA PRO A 431 11.90 -25.84 4.13
C PRO A 431 12.57 -26.57 5.31
N SER A 432 11.84 -26.82 6.41
CA SER A 432 12.35 -27.49 7.61
C SER A 432 12.26 -29.02 7.54
N ARG A 433 11.43 -29.57 6.65
CA ARG A 433 11.41 -31.00 6.28
C ARG A 433 12.61 -31.42 5.43
N MET A 434 13.50 -30.47 5.11
CA MET A 434 14.80 -30.77 4.59
C MET A 434 15.58 -31.59 5.61
N ALA A 435 15.47 -32.91 5.51
CA ALA A 435 16.36 -33.85 6.15
C ALA A 435 17.75 -33.72 5.50
N LEU A 436 18.46 -32.64 5.85
CA LEU A 436 19.92 -32.50 5.66
C LEU A 436 20.69 -33.63 6.39
N ARG A 437 19.98 -34.42 7.21
CA ARG A 437 20.45 -35.61 7.90
C ARG A 437 19.77 -36.81 7.27
N GLY A 438 20.55 -37.79 6.83
CA GLY A 438 20.04 -38.99 6.20
C GLY A 438 18.93 -39.63 7.04
N GLU A 439 17.75 -39.78 6.46
CA GLU A 439 16.62 -40.49 7.06
C GLU A 439 16.66 -41.95 6.60
N THR A 440 16.70 -42.88 7.54
CA THR A 440 16.58 -44.30 7.22
C THR A 440 15.11 -44.65 7.06
N ARG A 441 14.71 -45.10 5.87
CA ARG A 441 13.32 -45.45 5.55
C ARG A 441 13.26 -46.65 4.61
N GLU A 442 12.18 -47.41 4.70
CA GLU A 442 11.85 -48.38 3.67
C GLU A 442 11.34 -47.68 2.41
N VAL A 443 11.87 -48.09 1.26
CA VAL A 443 11.50 -47.57 -0.05
C VAL A 443 11.45 -48.71 -1.05
N THR A 444 10.67 -48.54 -2.12
CA THR A 444 10.77 -49.39 -3.31
C THR A 444 11.55 -48.66 -4.38
N VAL A 445 12.58 -49.33 -4.89
CA VAL A 445 13.45 -48.81 -5.95
C VAL A 445 13.17 -49.60 -7.21
N LEU A 446 12.92 -48.89 -8.31
CA LEU A 446 12.79 -49.45 -9.65
C LEU A 446 13.96 -48.95 -10.49
N PHE A 447 14.66 -49.87 -11.12
CA PHE A 447 15.62 -49.58 -12.18
C PHE A 447 15.04 -50.07 -13.49
N SER A 448 15.21 -49.27 -14.54
CA SER A 448 14.92 -49.69 -15.90
C SER A 448 16.10 -49.38 -16.80
N ASP A 449 16.38 -50.25 -17.76
CA ASP A 449 17.44 -50.10 -18.75
C ASP A 449 16.99 -50.57 -20.15
N VAL A 450 17.55 -50.03 -21.22
CA VAL A 450 17.16 -50.37 -22.60
C VAL A 450 17.93 -51.59 -23.09
N ARG A 451 17.23 -52.53 -23.74
CA ARG A 451 17.85 -53.74 -24.29
C ARG A 451 18.68 -53.42 -25.51
N ASN A 452 19.89 -53.98 -25.56
CA ASN A 452 20.83 -53.86 -26.68
C ASN A 452 21.14 -52.40 -27.07
N PHE A 453 21.01 -51.46 -26.12
CA PHE A 453 21.25 -50.05 -26.38
C PHE A 453 22.68 -49.75 -26.82
N THR A 454 23.68 -50.46 -26.28
CA THR A 454 25.07 -50.30 -26.72
C THR A 454 25.22 -50.52 -28.22
N THR A 455 24.66 -51.62 -28.74
CA THR A 455 24.66 -51.92 -30.18
C THR A 455 23.94 -50.82 -30.96
N PHE A 456 22.77 -50.39 -30.49
CA PHE A 456 22.04 -49.28 -31.12
C PHE A 456 22.90 -48.00 -31.18
N SER A 457 23.57 -47.64 -30.09
CA SER A 457 24.39 -46.42 -29.99
C SER A 457 25.69 -46.47 -30.80
N GLU A 458 26.19 -47.67 -31.11
CA GLU A 458 27.35 -47.87 -31.98
C GLU A 458 26.98 -47.79 -33.47
N GLU A 459 25.73 -48.10 -33.80
CA GLU A 459 25.22 -48.16 -35.18
C GLU A 459 24.51 -46.88 -35.65
N HIS A 460 24.22 -45.94 -34.73
CA HIS A 460 23.43 -44.72 -35.01
C HIS A 460 24.19 -43.43 -34.65
N GLU A 461 23.82 -42.32 -35.29
CA GLU A 461 24.39 -41.00 -34.99
C GLU A 461 23.93 -40.51 -33.62
N ALA A 462 24.76 -39.70 -32.95
CA ALA A 462 24.48 -39.22 -31.58
C ALA A 462 23.14 -38.47 -31.47
N GLN A 463 22.69 -37.79 -32.53
CA GLN A 463 21.40 -37.10 -32.57
C GLN A 463 20.23 -38.08 -32.57
N GLU A 464 20.36 -39.22 -33.24
CA GLU A 464 19.34 -40.27 -33.32
C GLU A 464 19.22 -41.00 -31.99
N VAL A 465 20.37 -41.29 -31.34
CA VAL A 465 20.42 -41.84 -29.98
C VAL A 465 19.72 -40.92 -28.98
N VAL A 466 19.99 -39.61 -29.03
CA VAL A 466 19.31 -38.63 -28.16
C VAL A 466 17.81 -38.54 -28.47
N ALA A 467 17.41 -38.61 -29.74
CA ALA A 467 16.00 -38.60 -30.11
C ALA A 467 15.26 -39.84 -29.58
N LEU A 468 15.86 -41.03 -29.67
CA LEU A 468 15.33 -42.27 -29.11
C LEU A 468 15.16 -42.17 -27.59
N LEU A 469 16.19 -41.72 -26.87
CA LEU A 469 16.14 -41.58 -25.41
C LEU A 469 15.10 -40.56 -24.96
N ASN A 470 15.04 -39.39 -25.61
CA ASN A 470 14.03 -38.38 -25.31
C ASN A 470 12.60 -38.88 -25.59
N HIS A 471 12.43 -39.67 -26.65
CA HIS A 471 11.15 -40.29 -26.95
C HIS A 471 10.77 -41.33 -25.88
N TYR A 472 11.71 -42.21 -25.51
CA TYR A 472 11.52 -43.21 -24.46
C TYR A 472 11.15 -42.55 -23.12
N PHE A 473 11.99 -41.64 -22.61
CA PHE A 473 11.72 -40.93 -21.36
C PHE A 473 10.43 -40.11 -21.43
N GLY A 474 10.13 -39.50 -22.59
CA GLY A 474 8.88 -38.77 -22.82
C GLY A 474 7.62 -39.62 -22.69
N LYS A 475 7.70 -40.94 -22.90
CA LYS A 475 6.58 -41.87 -22.70
C LYS A 475 6.51 -42.39 -21.27
N VAL A 476 7.64 -42.82 -20.70
CA VAL A 476 7.63 -43.54 -19.40
C VAL A 476 7.64 -42.64 -18.18
N VAL A 477 8.28 -41.46 -18.24
CA VAL A 477 8.38 -40.55 -17.08
C VAL A 477 7.01 -40.05 -16.61
N PRO A 478 6.06 -39.65 -17.50
CA PRO A 478 4.71 -39.30 -17.06
C PRO A 478 4.00 -40.42 -16.29
N ALA A 479 4.13 -41.67 -16.73
CA ALA A 479 3.52 -42.81 -16.05
C ALA A 479 4.16 -43.07 -14.67
N VAL A 480 5.46 -42.83 -14.52
CA VAL A 480 6.14 -42.88 -13.23
C VAL A 480 5.58 -41.82 -12.27
N GLU A 481 5.42 -40.59 -12.74
CA GLU A 481 4.91 -39.48 -11.93
C GLU A 481 3.44 -39.67 -11.53
N GLU A 482 2.58 -40.12 -12.45
CA GLU A 482 1.18 -40.49 -12.20
C GLU A 482 1.06 -41.65 -11.19
N GLY A 483 1.97 -42.61 -11.28
CA GLY A 483 2.10 -43.71 -10.33
C GLY A 483 2.58 -43.29 -8.94
N GLY A 484 3.00 -42.04 -8.75
CA GLY A 484 3.54 -41.52 -7.50
C GLY A 484 5.00 -41.91 -7.24
N GLY A 485 5.71 -42.32 -8.28
CA GLY A 485 7.16 -42.50 -8.26
C GLY A 485 7.90 -41.21 -8.60
N ILE A 486 9.16 -41.11 -8.19
CA ILE A 486 10.02 -39.99 -8.53
C ILE A 486 11.24 -40.52 -9.27
N VAL A 487 11.42 -40.05 -10.52
CA VAL A 487 12.64 -40.27 -11.27
C VAL A 487 13.78 -39.58 -10.52
N ASN A 488 14.63 -40.38 -9.88
CA ASN A 488 15.71 -39.89 -9.08
C ASN A 488 16.89 -39.41 -9.94
N GLN A 489 17.25 -40.22 -10.92
CA GLN A 489 18.30 -39.90 -11.88
C GLN A 489 18.16 -40.76 -13.15
N TYR A 490 18.55 -40.19 -14.29
CA TYR A 490 18.84 -40.92 -15.52
C TYR A 490 20.22 -41.56 -15.42
N ILE A 491 20.35 -42.82 -15.83
CA ILE A 491 21.59 -43.60 -15.74
C ILE A 491 21.85 -44.19 -17.12
N GLY A 492 22.56 -43.43 -17.97
CA GLY A 492 22.74 -43.82 -19.37
C GLY A 492 21.40 -43.80 -20.11
N ASP A 493 21.03 -44.94 -20.66
CA ASP A 493 19.76 -45.25 -21.32
C ASP A 493 18.63 -45.66 -20.37
N GLY A 494 18.99 -45.90 -19.10
CA GLY A 494 18.07 -46.26 -18.05
C GLY A 494 17.66 -45.12 -17.12
N LEU A 495 16.81 -45.46 -16.16
CA LEU A 495 16.36 -44.55 -15.11
C LEU A 495 16.17 -45.27 -13.78
N MET A 496 16.44 -44.55 -12.69
CA MET A 496 16.18 -44.99 -11.31
C MET A 496 14.97 -44.24 -10.76
N VAL A 497 13.96 -44.97 -10.28
CA VAL A 497 12.76 -44.42 -9.64
C VAL A 497 12.73 -44.80 -8.17
N LEU A 498 12.33 -43.85 -7.33
CA LEU A 498 12.04 -44.08 -5.91
C LEU A 498 10.54 -43.96 -5.65
N PHE A 499 10.00 -44.92 -4.91
CA PHE A 499 8.65 -44.89 -4.35
C PHE A 499 8.72 -44.89 -2.82
N GLY A 500 7.79 -44.17 -2.17
CA GLY A 500 7.78 -43.99 -0.71
C GLY A 500 8.71 -42.88 -0.18
N ALA A 501 9.35 -42.13 -1.09
CA ALA A 501 10.23 -41.01 -0.77
C ALA A 501 10.12 -39.90 -1.83
N PRO A 502 10.24 -38.60 -1.46
CA PRO A 502 10.31 -38.06 -0.10
C PRO A 502 8.95 -38.12 0.63
N ILE A 503 7.85 -38.25 -0.12
CA ILE A 503 6.50 -38.40 0.44
C ILE A 503 6.28 -39.88 0.82
N PRO A 504 6.08 -40.19 2.11
CA PRO A 504 5.85 -41.56 2.57
C PRO A 504 4.52 -42.09 2.07
N ARG A 505 4.49 -43.35 1.65
CA ARG A 505 3.30 -44.03 1.14
C ARG A 505 3.38 -45.53 1.38
N ASN A 506 2.42 -46.13 2.08
CA ASN A 506 2.47 -47.57 2.39
C ASN A 506 2.23 -48.46 1.15
N ASP A 507 1.59 -47.94 0.10
CA ASP A 507 1.33 -48.64 -1.16
C ASP A 507 2.50 -48.55 -2.17
N HIS A 508 3.69 -48.13 -1.72
CA HIS A 508 4.87 -47.96 -2.59
C HIS A 508 5.32 -49.22 -3.35
N PRO A 509 5.25 -50.46 -2.82
CA PRO A 509 5.64 -51.66 -3.57
C PRO A 509 4.67 -51.96 -4.71
N PHE A 510 3.36 -51.82 -4.43
CA PHE A 510 2.30 -52.02 -5.42
C PHE A 510 2.42 -51.05 -6.58
N ARG A 511 2.59 -49.76 -6.28
CA ARG A 511 2.77 -48.72 -7.29
C ARG A 511 3.98 -48.94 -8.17
N ALA A 512 5.11 -49.37 -7.59
CA ALA A 512 6.30 -49.66 -8.37
C ALA A 512 6.06 -50.76 -9.41
N VAL A 513 5.38 -51.85 -9.02
CA VAL A 513 5.04 -52.94 -9.95
C VAL A 513 4.02 -52.49 -10.99
N GLN A 514 2.99 -51.75 -10.57
CA GLN A 514 1.99 -51.18 -11.48
C GLN A 514 2.63 -50.26 -12.54
N VAL A 515 3.56 -49.39 -12.12
CA VAL A 515 4.31 -48.52 -13.04
C VAL A 515 5.19 -49.34 -13.98
N ALA A 516 5.90 -50.36 -13.49
CA ALA A 516 6.70 -51.22 -14.35
C ALA A 516 5.86 -51.89 -15.45
N ILE A 517 4.68 -52.41 -15.10
CA ILE A 517 3.73 -52.98 -16.06
C ILE A 517 3.31 -51.93 -17.10
N ARG A 518 2.96 -50.72 -16.63
CA ARG A 518 2.58 -49.63 -17.54
C ARG A 518 3.73 -49.20 -18.46
N MET A 519 4.97 -49.21 -17.98
CA MET A 519 6.15 -48.91 -18.81
C MET A 519 6.32 -49.92 -19.94
N ILE A 520 6.14 -51.22 -19.67
CA ILE A 520 6.17 -52.27 -20.72
C ILE A 520 5.03 -52.06 -21.73
N GLN A 521 3.80 -51.81 -21.25
CA GLN A 521 2.67 -51.52 -22.12
C GLN A 521 2.91 -50.30 -23.01
N LEU A 522 3.48 -49.23 -22.46
CA LEU A 522 3.81 -48.02 -23.23
C LEU A 522 4.88 -48.29 -24.29
N VAL A 523 5.89 -49.09 -23.98
CA VAL A 523 6.89 -49.50 -24.98
C VAL A 523 6.21 -50.24 -26.13
N HIS A 524 5.31 -51.16 -25.83
CA HIS A 524 4.57 -51.94 -26.83
C HIS A 524 3.59 -51.10 -27.65
N GLU A 525 2.77 -50.27 -26.98
CA GLU A 525 1.82 -49.34 -27.60
C GLU A 525 2.50 -48.39 -28.60
N ASN A 526 3.78 -48.06 -28.35
CA ASN A 526 4.55 -47.13 -29.17
C ASN A 526 5.62 -47.82 -30.03
N LYS A 527 5.54 -49.15 -30.23
CA LYS A 527 6.52 -49.92 -31.01
C LYS A 527 6.75 -49.37 -32.42
N ALA A 528 5.69 -48.94 -33.10
CA ALA A 528 5.78 -48.31 -34.42
C ALA A 528 6.52 -46.97 -34.39
N GLU A 529 6.45 -46.22 -33.29
CA GLU A 529 7.18 -44.96 -33.12
C GLU A 529 8.68 -45.23 -32.90
N PHE A 530 9.02 -46.23 -32.09
CA PHE A 530 10.40 -46.66 -31.89
C PHE A 530 11.04 -47.23 -33.17
N ALA A 531 10.30 -48.01 -33.96
CA ALA A 531 10.77 -48.52 -35.25
C ALA A 531 11.08 -47.38 -36.25
N ARG A 532 10.28 -46.31 -36.26
CA ARG A 532 10.58 -45.11 -37.08
C ARG A 532 11.84 -44.37 -36.65
N LEU A 533 12.31 -44.58 -35.42
CA LEU A 533 13.55 -44.03 -34.88
C LEU A 533 14.74 -45.00 -35.02
N GLY A 534 14.60 -46.08 -35.81
CA GLY A 534 15.64 -47.08 -36.05
C GLY A 534 15.66 -48.24 -35.06
N ALA A 535 14.80 -48.23 -34.03
CA ALA A 535 14.75 -49.27 -33.00
C ALA A 535 13.56 -50.24 -33.22
N GLU A 536 13.69 -51.14 -34.19
CA GLU A 536 12.63 -52.08 -34.60
C GLU A 536 12.15 -53.03 -33.47
N ASP A 537 13.06 -53.36 -32.54
CA ASP A 537 12.80 -54.23 -31.39
C ASP A 537 13.18 -53.55 -30.06
N PHE A 538 12.69 -52.32 -29.88
CA PHE A 538 12.90 -51.57 -28.64
C PHE A 538 12.25 -52.29 -27.45
N ARG A 539 13.08 -52.75 -26.51
CA ARG A 539 12.67 -53.45 -25.29
C ARG A 539 13.37 -52.85 -24.09
N ILE A 540 12.79 -53.03 -22.91
CA ILE A 540 13.38 -52.58 -21.64
C ILE A 540 13.44 -53.72 -20.62
N GLY A 541 14.46 -53.70 -19.77
CA GLY A 541 14.52 -54.50 -18.55
C GLY A 541 14.09 -53.65 -17.37
N ILE A 542 13.37 -54.22 -16.41
CA ILE A 542 12.94 -53.56 -15.19
C ILE A 542 13.20 -54.46 -13.99
N GLY A 543 13.94 -53.94 -13.00
CA GLY A 543 14.19 -54.59 -11.73
C GLY A 543 13.61 -53.80 -10.57
N ILE A 544 12.88 -54.48 -9.67
CA ILE A 544 12.19 -53.85 -8.55
C ILE A 544 12.60 -54.50 -7.23
N TYR A 545 13.01 -53.69 -6.26
CA TYR A 545 13.34 -54.18 -4.93
C TYR A 545 12.86 -53.23 -3.83
N THR A 546 12.34 -53.81 -2.75
CA THR A 546 11.88 -53.08 -1.57
C THR A 546 12.77 -53.38 -0.39
N GLY A 547 13.17 -52.34 0.34
CA GLY A 547 13.92 -52.49 1.57
C GLY A 547 14.38 -51.15 2.14
N THR A 548 15.15 -51.22 3.22
CA THR A 548 15.62 -50.03 3.94
C THR A 548 16.79 -49.34 3.22
N ALA A 549 16.63 -48.05 2.93
CA ALA A 549 17.69 -47.19 2.41
C ALA A 549 17.82 -45.90 3.23
N VAL A 550 18.99 -45.27 3.16
CA VAL A 550 19.22 -43.94 3.72
C VAL A 550 18.90 -42.91 2.66
N LEU A 551 17.85 -42.12 2.90
CA LEU A 551 17.41 -41.02 2.06
C LEU A 551 18.07 -39.73 2.51
N GLY A 552 18.61 -38.94 1.59
CA GLY A 552 19.18 -37.65 1.95
C GLY A 552 19.64 -36.83 0.76
N THR A 553 19.93 -35.56 1.03
CA THR A 553 20.58 -34.67 0.06
C THR A 553 22.09 -34.87 0.08
N ILE A 554 22.65 -35.24 -1.07
CA ILE A 554 24.08 -35.51 -1.25
C ILE A 554 24.61 -34.55 -2.32
N GLY A 555 25.78 -33.97 -2.08
CA GLY A 555 26.42 -33.09 -3.04
C GLY A 555 27.17 -31.93 -2.39
N SER A 556 27.33 -30.85 -3.14
CA SER A 556 28.06 -29.65 -2.71
C SER A 556 27.10 -28.52 -2.34
N PRO A 557 27.55 -27.44 -1.67
CA PRO A 557 26.72 -26.27 -1.36
C PRO A 557 26.09 -25.58 -2.58
N LYS A 558 26.52 -25.92 -3.80
CA LYS A 558 25.99 -25.39 -5.07
C LYS A 558 25.12 -26.38 -5.83
N ARG A 559 25.09 -27.66 -5.46
CA ARG A 559 24.38 -28.72 -6.18
C ARG A 559 24.05 -29.86 -5.22
N LEU A 560 22.78 -30.04 -4.90
CA LEU A 560 22.30 -31.09 -4.00
C LEU A 560 21.37 -32.03 -4.77
N ASP A 561 21.71 -33.33 -4.75
CA ASP A 561 20.87 -34.39 -5.28
C ASP A 561 20.20 -35.10 -4.10
N TYR A 562 18.87 -35.10 -4.05
CA TYR A 562 18.13 -35.94 -3.11
C TYR A 562 18.12 -37.36 -3.67
N THR A 563 18.67 -38.34 -2.94
CA THR A 563 18.78 -39.72 -3.42
C THR A 563 18.70 -40.73 -2.28
N ALA A 564 18.55 -41.99 -2.64
CA ALA A 564 18.61 -43.13 -1.73
C ALA A 564 19.99 -43.77 -1.82
N ILE A 565 20.58 -44.10 -0.68
CA ILE A 565 21.82 -44.87 -0.59
C ILE A 565 21.59 -46.10 0.28
N GLY A 566 22.02 -47.26 -0.20
CA GLY A 566 22.01 -48.48 0.58
C GLY A 566 22.05 -49.73 -0.29
N ASP A 567 22.07 -50.86 0.40
CA ASP A 567 22.04 -52.19 -0.22
C ASP A 567 20.77 -52.40 -1.08
N THR A 568 19.64 -51.79 -0.70
CA THR A 568 18.39 -51.83 -1.47
C THR A 568 18.55 -51.29 -2.89
N VAL A 569 19.22 -50.14 -3.06
CA VAL A 569 19.43 -49.51 -4.38
C VAL A 569 20.31 -50.39 -5.25
N ASN A 570 21.42 -50.89 -4.69
CA ASN A 570 22.32 -51.79 -5.39
C ASN A 570 21.65 -53.12 -5.77
N THR A 571 20.76 -53.63 -4.91
CA THR A 571 20.03 -54.86 -5.15
C THR A 571 19.00 -54.69 -6.27
N ALA A 572 18.25 -53.57 -6.29
CA ALA A 572 17.33 -53.25 -7.38
C ALA A 572 18.04 -53.18 -8.74
N ALA A 573 19.17 -52.46 -8.81
CA ALA A 573 19.98 -52.37 -10.03
C ALA A 573 20.46 -53.75 -10.52
N ARG A 574 20.86 -54.64 -9.61
CA ARG A 574 21.31 -56.00 -9.98
C ARG A 574 20.16 -56.89 -10.42
N ILE A 575 18.98 -56.75 -9.82
CA ILE A 575 17.78 -57.46 -10.25
C ILE A 575 17.40 -57.01 -11.66
N GLU A 576 17.49 -55.70 -11.95
CA GLU A 576 17.32 -55.19 -13.32
C GLU A 576 18.32 -55.87 -14.24
N SER A 577 19.62 -55.86 -13.95
CA SER A 577 20.58 -56.42 -14.89
C SER A 577 20.40 -57.93 -15.13
N ALA A 578 19.88 -58.67 -14.14
CA ALA A 578 19.57 -60.10 -14.25
C ALA A 578 18.40 -60.39 -15.19
N THR A 579 17.54 -59.41 -15.48
CA THR A 579 16.43 -59.58 -16.44
C THR A 579 16.95 -60.05 -17.81
N LYS A 580 18.17 -59.65 -18.20
CA LYS A 580 18.82 -60.06 -19.46
C LYS A 580 19.14 -61.55 -19.50
N THR A 581 19.72 -62.08 -18.42
CA THR A 581 20.10 -63.50 -18.33
C THR A 581 18.90 -64.40 -18.08
N GLU A 582 17.87 -63.89 -17.41
CA GLU A 582 16.64 -64.62 -17.14
C GLU A 582 15.64 -64.61 -18.31
N GLY A 583 15.89 -63.78 -19.34
CA GLY A 583 15.07 -63.69 -20.54
C GLY A 583 13.69 -63.09 -20.29
N VAL A 584 13.56 -62.16 -19.35
CA VAL A 584 12.28 -61.54 -18.97
C VAL A 584 12.39 -60.02 -18.94
N GLU A 585 11.25 -59.32 -19.00
CA GLU A 585 11.22 -57.85 -19.00
C GLU A 585 11.13 -57.28 -17.58
N ILE A 586 10.42 -57.94 -16.67
CA ILE A 586 10.24 -57.48 -15.29
C ILE A 586 10.68 -58.58 -14.31
N LEU A 587 11.59 -58.22 -13.40
CA LEU A 587 11.93 -59.02 -12.22
C LEU A 587 11.61 -58.26 -10.94
N VAL A 588 10.87 -58.92 -10.05
CA VAL A 588 10.49 -58.38 -8.75
C VAL A 588 11.18 -59.18 -7.64
N GLY A 589 11.97 -58.52 -6.80
CA GLY A 589 12.60 -59.20 -5.66
C GLY A 589 11.58 -59.69 -4.64
N GLN A 590 11.92 -60.77 -3.93
CA GLN A 590 11.08 -61.42 -2.93
C GLN A 590 10.44 -60.47 -1.92
N THR A 591 11.19 -59.48 -1.43
CA THR A 591 10.69 -58.52 -0.43
C THR A 591 9.56 -57.65 -0.97
N THR A 592 9.65 -57.21 -2.23
CA THR A 592 8.56 -56.48 -2.89
C THR A 592 7.35 -57.38 -3.06
N TYR A 593 7.56 -58.63 -3.53
CA TYR A 593 6.49 -59.60 -3.74
C TYR A 593 5.71 -59.92 -2.45
N ASP A 594 6.43 -60.12 -1.35
CA ASP A 594 5.84 -60.44 -0.04
C ASP A 594 5.01 -59.30 0.54
N GLN A 595 5.31 -58.05 0.17
CA GLN A 595 4.55 -56.87 0.59
C GLN A 595 3.27 -56.63 -0.25
N LEU A 596 3.09 -57.35 -1.36
CA LEU A 596 1.85 -57.33 -2.13
C LEU A 596 0.86 -58.34 -1.53
N SER A 597 -0.34 -57.90 -1.19
CA SER A 597 -1.42 -58.81 -0.78
C SER A 597 -1.88 -59.70 -1.95
N GLU A 598 -2.59 -60.80 -1.66
CA GLU A 598 -3.13 -61.65 -2.72
C GLU A 598 -4.10 -60.88 -3.65
N SER A 599 -4.88 -59.95 -3.09
CA SER A 599 -5.73 -59.04 -3.86
C SER A 599 -4.94 -58.09 -4.74
N ASP A 600 -3.83 -57.54 -4.23
CA ASP A 600 -2.95 -56.66 -5.01
C ASP A 600 -2.38 -57.41 -6.21
N ARG A 601 -1.83 -58.61 -5.99
CA ARG A 601 -1.26 -59.44 -7.05
C ARG A 601 -2.28 -59.79 -8.14
N LYS A 602 -3.52 -60.11 -7.76
CA LYS A 602 -4.61 -60.38 -8.71
C LYS A 602 -5.03 -59.12 -9.48
N SER A 603 -5.09 -57.97 -8.80
CA SER A 603 -5.52 -56.70 -9.39
C SER A 603 -4.56 -56.14 -10.45
N LEU A 604 -3.28 -56.52 -10.39
CA LEU A 604 -2.28 -56.12 -11.37
C LEU A 604 -2.49 -56.78 -12.75
N GLY A 605 -3.30 -57.84 -12.84
CA GLY A 605 -3.67 -58.46 -14.12
C GLY A 605 -2.49 -59.11 -14.86
N VAL A 606 -1.47 -59.56 -14.14
CA VAL A 606 -0.24 -60.15 -14.69
C VAL A 606 -0.05 -61.60 -14.24
N ILE A 607 0.76 -62.35 -14.99
CA ILE A 607 1.14 -63.70 -14.62
C ILE A 607 2.46 -63.64 -13.84
N TRP A 608 2.44 -64.13 -12.61
CA TRP A 608 3.62 -64.32 -11.78
C TRP A 608 4.18 -65.72 -12.04
N GLU A 609 5.40 -65.81 -12.53
CA GLU A 609 6.07 -67.11 -12.71
C GLU A 609 6.64 -67.64 -11.39
N ASP A 610 7.01 -68.92 -11.39
CA ASP A 610 7.69 -69.54 -10.25
C ASP A 610 8.99 -68.78 -9.89
N PRO A 611 9.26 -68.58 -8.59
CA PRO A 611 10.38 -67.78 -8.15
C PRO A 611 11.71 -68.43 -8.55
N ARG A 612 12.60 -67.61 -9.11
CA ARG A 612 13.94 -68.02 -9.56
C ARG A 612 15.01 -67.51 -8.60
N ARG A 613 16.09 -68.28 -8.46
CA ARG A 613 17.27 -67.86 -7.68
C ARG A 613 18.33 -67.33 -8.61
N ILE A 614 18.67 -66.06 -8.44
CA ILE A 614 19.72 -65.40 -9.23
C ILE A 614 20.96 -65.16 -8.36
N SER A 615 22.13 -65.46 -8.92
CA SER A 615 23.41 -65.11 -8.31
C SER A 615 23.85 -63.76 -8.85
N VAL A 616 23.96 -62.76 -7.96
CA VAL A 616 24.37 -61.40 -8.33
C VAL A 616 25.74 -61.07 -7.74
N LYS A 617 26.57 -60.41 -8.53
CA LYS A 617 27.95 -60.06 -8.17
C LYS A 617 28.00 -59.29 -6.85
N GLY A 618 28.77 -59.79 -5.87
CA GLY A 618 28.96 -59.13 -4.57
C GLY A 618 27.92 -59.44 -3.50
N LYS A 619 27.07 -60.48 -3.69
CA LYS A 619 26.26 -61.09 -2.63
C LYS A 619 26.74 -62.52 -2.38
N HIS A 620 26.83 -62.92 -1.11
CA HIS A 620 27.17 -64.30 -0.72
C HIS A 620 25.97 -65.27 -0.78
N ARG A 621 24.74 -64.75 -0.94
CA ARG A 621 23.50 -65.53 -1.04
C ARG A 621 22.78 -65.14 -2.31
N GLU A 622 22.22 -66.15 -2.98
CA GLU A 622 21.32 -65.95 -4.12
C GLU A 622 20.11 -65.12 -3.70
N ILE A 623 19.63 -64.29 -4.63
CA ILE A 623 18.44 -63.47 -4.44
C ILE A 623 17.28 -64.18 -5.10
N LEU A 624 16.17 -64.33 -4.37
CA LEU A 624 14.94 -64.88 -4.90
C LEU A 624 14.15 -63.76 -5.59
N VAL A 625 13.81 -63.98 -6.86
CA VAL A 625 13.10 -63.03 -7.72
C VAL A 625 11.91 -63.70 -8.39
N HIS A 626 10.88 -62.92 -8.66
CA HIS A 626 9.65 -63.33 -9.32
C HIS A 626 9.58 -62.68 -10.69
N PRO A 627 9.65 -63.46 -11.78
CA PRO A 627 9.36 -62.96 -13.11
C PRO A 627 7.89 -62.57 -13.25
N VAL A 628 7.65 -61.45 -13.91
CA VAL A 628 6.30 -60.95 -14.18
C VAL A 628 6.09 -60.87 -15.69
N LEU A 629 5.11 -61.63 -16.19
CA LEU A 629 4.69 -61.57 -17.58
C LEU A 629 3.50 -60.62 -17.72
N VAL A 630 3.67 -59.62 -18.57
CA VAL A 630 2.62 -58.68 -18.95
C VAL A 630 1.94 -59.20 -20.20
N ASP A 631 0.61 -59.33 -20.17
CA ASP A 631 -0.16 -59.65 -21.38
C ASP A 631 -0.39 -58.38 -22.19
N VAL A 632 0.34 -58.25 -23.30
CA VAL A 632 0.30 -57.06 -24.16
C VAL A 632 -0.48 -57.30 -25.46
N ASP A 633 -0.83 -58.54 -25.82
CA ASP A 633 -1.46 -58.92 -27.10
C ASP A 633 -2.43 -60.13 -27.05
N GLY A 634 -2.80 -60.65 -25.86
CA GLY A 634 -3.52 -61.93 -25.74
C GLY A 634 -2.65 -63.14 -26.09
N HIS A 635 -1.34 -62.94 -26.19
CA HIS A 635 -0.32 -63.99 -26.29
C HIS A 635 0.74 -63.69 -25.23
N SER A 636 0.90 -64.62 -24.28
CA SER A 636 2.04 -64.63 -23.37
C SER A 636 3.33 -64.55 -24.19
N SER A 637 4.15 -63.51 -23.97
CA SER A 637 5.44 -63.30 -24.64
C SER A 637 6.21 -64.61 -24.71
N SER A 638 6.29 -65.21 -25.90
CA SER A 638 6.81 -66.55 -26.10
C SER A 638 8.34 -66.54 -26.05
N TYR A 639 8.92 -66.60 -24.85
CA TYR A 639 10.33 -66.90 -24.67
C TYR A 639 10.52 -68.42 -24.60
N ASN A 640 10.65 -69.03 -25.77
CA ASN A 640 11.25 -70.34 -25.94
C ASN A 640 11.93 -70.38 -27.31
N GLN A 641 13.19 -69.95 -27.37
CA GLN A 641 14.27 -70.58 -28.13
C GLN A 641 15.58 -69.78 -27.94
N ILE A 642 16.42 -70.36 -27.08
CA ILE A 642 17.89 -70.30 -26.89
C ILE A 642 18.65 -69.13 -27.51
#